data_AF-A0A127ZDP0-F1
#
_entry.id   AF-A0A127ZDP0-F1
#
_cell.length_a   1.000
_cell.length_b   1.000
_cell.length_c   1.000
_cell.angle_alpha   90.00
_cell.angle_beta   90.00
_cell.angle_gamma   90.00
#
_symmetry.space_group_name_H-M   'P 1'
#
loop_
_entity.id
_entity.type
_entity.pdbx_description
1 polymer ?
#
loop_
_entity_poly.entity_id
_entity_poly.type
_entity_poly.pdbx_seq_one_letter_code
_entity_poly.pdbx_strand_id
1 'polypeptide(L)'
;MTRQLPSSSRRSSLAKKAMAFATAALALSSRASAAKRAGTYEIVNHNSLASAMMLGVIDEDNVFILDKAENNSARLADGRHVWGSFYKISDNSVTGTDVNTNTFCASGATLGNGSWLVAGGNQAVGYGGAAQAQNLNPYADYDGTRAIRLLEPNSSTWIDSPSTSITQVNMLQSPRWYPGIEVLEDGSVIFIGGANSGGYINRNTPTTDPLYQNGGANPTYEYFPSRQTGNLPVCQFMGQTNGLNMYPHTYLMPSGKIFMQANVSTTLWDHNNNVQTALPDMPGNVVRVYPASGATAMLPLTPQNKYTPTILFCGGSVMSDQMWGNYSGPGGDILGITASNDCSSITPEDNQGNQTPNVQYVQEETLPEGRSMGQFIHLPDGTMVIVNGANKGTAGYTNATYNTIQYNGKTVVTEGLSQDPTYVPVLYDPSKPKGQRISNAGFSASTIARLYHSSAVLLADGSVMVAGSNPHQDVSLDMPTGTTPQAFNTTYEIEKWYPPYWDEPRPYPQGVPNTVLYGGSPFNITVNGTFMGDSANAKAANTKFAIIRPGFSTHAMNMGQRAVYLDYTYTVNDDASVTYMVNPLPNTKAMNRLLVPGPAFFYVTVGGVPSYGKKIMVGTSFTGTGNVPFTAALGSALISLPAPVNSTKFTASISRAGSSSSSDFGLGKIIGIAVAGAAVLALIALGCCLWRRKGRNNNEKAAARQSTAPWTSRDMGSGPEYKRVDTPVGSVHGGPGRFGAARMDSSHTFESYRMHDQASASESKEALGGYYDQPRSGSRAGYASSPLAYDQHERGSSQGQYQQGWGEYHAGDAGAYYEDNTNRYGGGSGGGHSYDDYPPQQYQQQQQQQQQQQQQQYSQQQRQYYDSPRR
;
A
#
# COMPACT_ATOMS: atom_id res chain seq x y z
N MET A 1 -55.92 -50.70 -60.99
CA MET A 1 -56.02 -49.22 -61.02
C MET A 1 -56.20 -48.78 -59.57
N THR A 2 -55.46 -47.87 -58.92
CA THR A 2 -54.71 -46.71 -59.40
C THR A 2 -53.75 -46.23 -58.29
N ARG A 3 -52.50 -45.94 -58.69
CA ARG A 3 -51.42 -45.06 -58.14
C ARG A 3 -51.31 -44.73 -56.64
N GLN A 4 -50.14 -45.08 -56.10
CA GLN A 4 -49.48 -44.46 -54.93
C GLN A 4 -48.75 -43.15 -55.31
N LEU A 5 -48.72 -42.19 -54.37
CA LEU A 5 -47.85 -40.99 -54.35
C LEU A 5 -46.90 -41.08 -53.15
N PRO A 6 -45.63 -40.59 -53.25
CA PRO A 6 -44.61 -40.79 -52.22
C PRO A 6 -44.55 -39.70 -51.14
N SER A 7 -44.01 -40.12 -49.99
CA SER A 7 -44.04 -39.53 -48.66
C SER A 7 -43.14 -38.31 -48.40
N SER A 8 -43.60 -37.49 -47.47
CA SER A 8 -43.11 -36.18 -46.99
C SER A 8 -41.94 -36.20 -45.97
N SER A 9 -41.07 -37.22 -45.95
CA SER A 9 -40.09 -37.40 -44.85
C SER A 9 -38.75 -36.63 -44.98
N ARG A 10 -38.50 -35.88 -46.06
CA ARG A 10 -37.22 -35.16 -46.26
C ARG A 10 -37.19 -33.69 -45.83
N ARG A 11 -38.32 -33.04 -45.57
CA ARG A 11 -38.34 -31.58 -45.26
C ARG A 11 -38.19 -31.24 -43.77
N SER A 12 -38.47 -32.16 -42.84
CA SER A 12 -38.33 -31.91 -41.39
C SER A 12 -36.90 -32.09 -40.86
N SER A 13 -36.05 -32.86 -41.56
CA SER A 13 -34.65 -33.11 -41.20
C SER A 13 -33.74 -31.89 -41.49
N LEU A 14 -33.98 -31.19 -42.60
CA LEU A 14 -33.24 -29.97 -42.97
C LEU A 14 -33.61 -28.78 -42.08
N ALA A 15 -34.87 -28.63 -41.69
CA ALA A 15 -35.30 -27.57 -40.78
C ALA A 15 -34.75 -27.77 -39.35
N LYS A 16 -34.71 -29.02 -38.85
CA LYS A 16 -34.10 -29.33 -37.55
C LYS A 16 -32.57 -29.18 -37.55
N LYS A 17 -31.90 -29.54 -38.65
CA LYS A 17 -30.44 -29.30 -38.80
C LYS A 17 -30.12 -27.82 -38.97
N ALA A 18 -30.91 -27.06 -39.71
CA ALA A 18 -30.75 -25.61 -39.85
C ALA A 18 -31.01 -24.88 -38.53
N MET A 19 -31.99 -25.33 -37.74
CA MET A 19 -32.28 -24.77 -36.42
C MET A 19 -31.18 -25.13 -35.40
N ALA A 20 -30.60 -26.34 -35.44
CA ALA A 20 -29.45 -26.72 -34.63
C ALA A 20 -28.15 -26.00 -35.02
N PHE A 21 -27.93 -25.75 -36.32
CA PHE A 21 -26.84 -24.90 -36.80
C PHE A 21 -27.07 -23.42 -36.46
N ALA A 22 -28.32 -22.96 -36.43
CA ALA A 22 -28.66 -21.59 -36.02
C ALA A 22 -28.54 -21.40 -34.51
N THR A 23 -28.90 -22.37 -33.66
CA THR A 23 -28.60 -22.29 -32.22
C THR A 23 -27.13 -22.51 -31.89
N ALA A 24 -26.40 -23.33 -32.65
CA ALA A 24 -24.94 -23.40 -32.53
C ALA A 24 -24.27 -22.11 -33.01
N ALA A 25 -24.75 -21.50 -34.10
CA ALA A 25 -24.27 -20.20 -34.58
C ALA A 25 -24.69 -19.04 -33.67
N LEU A 26 -25.85 -19.09 -33.01
CA LEU A 26 -26.25 -18.15 -31.96
C LEU A 26 -25.51 -18.40 -30.64
N ALA A 27 -25.09 -19.62 -30.32
CA ALA A 27 -24.23 -19.92 -29.18
C ALA A 27 -22.74 -19.56 -29.46
N LEU A 28 -22.32 -19.62 -30.72
CA LEU A 28 -21.01 -19.16 -31.21
C LEU A 28 -20.97 -17.64 -31.44
N SER A 29 -22.12 -17.00 -31.66
CA SER A 29 -22.26 -15.53 -31.73
C SER A 29 -22.79 -14.89 -30.45
N SER A 30 -23.22 -15.65 -29.44
CA SER A 30 -23.35 -15.18 -28.05
C SER A 30 -22.03 -15.28 -27.28
N ARG A 31 -21.00 -15.88 -27.89
CA ARG A 31 -19.58 -15.55 -27.65
C ARG A 31 -19.13 -14.36 -28.51
N ALA A 32 -20.06 -13.49 -28.94
CA ALA A 32 -19.72 -12.17 -29.43
C ALA A 32 -18.93 -11.45 -28.33
N SER A 33 -17.61 -11.39 -28.54
CA SER A 33 -16.69 -10.42 -28.01
C SER A 33 -17.04 -9.91 -26.62
N ALA A 34 -16.86 -10.74 -25.59
CA ALA A 34 -16.45 -10.16 -24.31
C ALA A 34 -15.20 -9.33 -24.65
N ALA A 35 -15.26 -8.02 -24.43
CA ALA A 35 -14.11 -7.17 -24.68
C ALA A 35 -12.91 -7.77 -23.92
N LYS A 36 -11.79 -7.98 -24.60
CA LYS A 36 -10.56 -8.44 -23.96
C LYS A 36 -10.20 -7.44 -22.87
N ARG A 37 -10.17 -7.89 -21.62
CA ARG A 37 -9.92 -7.04 -20.46
C ARG A 37 -8.43 -6.99 -20.11
N ALA A 38 -7.64 -7.97 -20.54
CA ALA A 38 -6.21 -8.01 -20.27
C ALA A 38 -5.52 -6.69 -20.70
N GLY A 39 -4.77 -6.11 -19.77
CA GLY A 39 -4.09 -4.82 -19.95
C GLY A 39 -4.95 -3.58 -19.77
N THR A 40 -6.21 -3.70 -19.33
CA THR A 40 -7.15 -2.57 -19.20
C THR A 40 -7.55 -2.31 -17.74
N TYR A 41 -8.12 -1.12 -17.51
CA TYR A 41 -8.80 -0.77 -16.26
C TYR A 41 -10.32 -0.87 -16.44
N GLU A 42 -11.03 -1.24 -15.38
CA GLU A 42 -12.48 -1.15 -15.28
C GLU A 42 -12.85 -0.54 -13.92
N ILE A 43 -13.70 0.49 -13.93
CA ILE A 43 -14.33 0.98 -12.71
C ILE A 43 -15.39 -0.05 -12.30
N VAL A 44 -15.16 -0.73 -11.19
CA VAL A 44 -16.03 -1.81 -10.70
C VAL A 44 -16.99 -1.36 -9.61
N ASN A 45 -16.70 -0.22 -8.98
CA ASN A 45 -17.55 0.42 -7.98
C ASN A 45 -17.33 1.94 -8.03
N HIS A 46 -18.40 2.73 -7.97
CA HIS A 46 -18.33 4.19 -8.06
C HIS A 46 -18.32 4.91 -6.69
N ASN A 47 -18.52 4.17 -5.60
CA ASN A 47 -18.57 4.73 -4.26
C ASN A 47 -18.19 3.69 -3.19
N SER A 48 -16.92 3.74 -2.77
CA SER A 48 -16.34 2.98 -1.66
C SER A 48 -16.68 3.53 -0.27
N LEU A 49 -17.55 4.55 -0.18
CA LEU A 49 -17.95 5.29 1.02
C LEU A 49 -16.83 6.13 1.68
N ALA A 50 -15.58 5.75 1.48
CA ALA A 50 -14.36 6.45 1.89
C ALA A 50 -13.29 6.31 0.79
N SER A 51 -12.39 7.27 0.64
CA SER A 51 -11.46 7.41 -0.50
C SER A 51 -10.38 6.32 -0.58
N ALA A 52 -10.32 5.36 0.34
CA ALA A 52 -9.35 4.28 0.29
C ALA A 52 -7.87 4.71 0.32
N MET A 53 -7.57 5.68 1.19
CA MET A 53 -6.18 6.02 1.55
C MET A 53 -5.38 4.79 2.02
N MET A 54 -6.05 3.84 2.66
CA MET A 54 -5.49 2.62 3.21
C MET A 54 -6.33 1.41 2.81
N LEU A 55 -5.68 0.33 2.39
CA LEU A 55 -6.32 -0.91 1.97
C LEU A 55 -5.60 -2.15 2.53
N GLY A 56 -6.36 -3.19 2.81
CA GLY A 56 -5.81 -4.53 3.05
C GLY A 56 -6.80 -5.64 2.69
N VAL A 57 -6.27 -6.72 2.11
CA VAL A 57 -7.06 -7.88 1.68
C VAL A 57 -7.21 -8.84 2.86
N ILE A 58 -8.43 -9.04 3.33
CA ILE A 58 -8.75 -9.87 4.49
C ILE A 58 -8.72 -11.34 4.09
N ASP A 59 -9.41 -11.68 3.01
CA ASP A 59 -9.57 -13.03 2.50
C ASP A 59 -9.88 -13.02 1.00
N GLU A 60 -10.28 -14.16 0.45
CA GLU A 60 -10.57 -14.34 -0.97
C GLU A 60 -11.66 -13.42 -1.53
N ASP A 61 -12.52 -12.86 -0.68
CA ASP A 61 -13.68 -12.07 -1.10
C ASP A 61 -13.77 -10.69 -0.42
N ASN A 62 -13.01 -10.43 0.65
CA ASN A 62 -13.16 -9.21 1.46
C ASN A 62 -11.88 -8.35 1.49
N VAL A 63 -12.07 -7.05 1.31
CA VAL A 63 -11.05 -6.00 1.44
C VAL A 63 -11.56 -4.97 2.46
N PHE A 64 -10.73 -4.55 3.40
CA PHE A 64 -11.06 -3.36 4.19
C PHE A 64 -10.47 -2.10 3.55
N ILE A 65 -11.15 -1.01 3.79
CA ILE A 65 -10.83 0.33 3.35
C ILE A 65 -10.80 1.22 4.58
N LEU A 66 -9.72 1.98 4.76
CA LEU A 66 -9.63 3.02 5.76
C LEU A 66 -9.22 4.34 5.09
N ASP A 67 -9.65 5.44 5.69
CA ASP A 67 -9.40 6.79 5.23
C ASP A 67 -9.13 7.70 6.43
N LYS A 68 -8.91 9.00 6.22
CA LYS A 68 -8.85 9.97 7.31
C LYS A 68 -10.26 10.34 7.78
N ALA A 69 -10.39 10.81 9.02
CA ALA A 69 -11.62 11.45 9.46
C ALA A 69 -11.79 12.78 8.70
N GLU A 70 -12.90 12.92 7.97
CA GLU A 70 -13.18 14.06 7.12
C GLU A 70 -14.68 14.16 6.78
N ASN A 71 -15.07 15.18 6.01
CA ASN A 71 -16.45 15.46 5.67
C ASN A 71 -17.06 14.50 4.62
N ASN A 72 -16.74 13.21 4.70
CA ASN A 72 -17.31 12.17 3.83
C ASN A 72 -18.83 12.22 3.90
N SER A 73 -19.51 12.11 2.75
CA SER A 73 -20.97 12.25 2.66
C SER A 73 -21.74 11.06 3.24
N ALA A 74 -21.14 9.87 3.21
CA ALA A 74 -21.69 8.68 3.82
C ALA A 74 -21.68 8.81 5.36
N ARG A 75 -22.73 8.29 6.00
CA ARG A 75 -22.89 8.29 7.46
C ARG A 75 -23.15 6.88 7.98
N LEU A 76 -22.63 6.58 9.16
CA LEU A 76 -23.00 5.42 9.96
C LEU A 76 -24.43 5.60 10.52
N ALA A 77 -24.99 4.53 11.09
CA ALA A 77 -26.34 4.54 11.65
C ALA A 77 -26.51 5.54 12.82
N ASP A 78 -25.42 5.86 13.52
CA ASP A 78 -25.38 6.84 14.61
C ASP A 78 -25.14 8.29 14.13
N GLY A 79 -25.02 8.50 12.81
CA GLY A 79 -24.81 9.81 12.20
C GLY A 79 -23.34 10.24 12.07
N ARG A 80 -22.37 9.45 12.54
CA ARG A 80 -20.93 9.75 12.33
C ARG A 80 -20.53 9.56 10.86
N HIS A 81 -19.47 10.26 10.46
CA HIS A 81 -18.90 10.15 9.12
C HIS A 81 -18.28 8.78 8.89
N VAL A 82 -18.41 8.25 7.68
CA VAL A 82 -17.75 6.99 7.30
C VAL A 82 -16.33 7.30 6.84
N TRP A 83 -15.32 6.80 7.53
CA TRP A 83 -13.94 6.73 7.06
C TRP A 83 -13.37 5.31 7.08
N GLY A 84 -14.21 4.31 7.36
CA GLY A 84 -13.90 2.89 7.21
C GLY A 84 -14.99 2.16 6.45
N SER A 85 -14.63 1.25 5.57
CA SER A 85 -15.60 0.36 4.89
C SER A 85 -15.01 -1.01 4.56
N PHE A 86 -15.87 -1.97 4.26
CA PHE A 86 -15.51 -3.26 3.69
C PHE A 86 -16.04 -3.34 2.27
N TYR A 87 -15.20 -3.77 1.34
CA TYR A 87 -15.53 -4.03 -0.06
C TYR A 87 -15.49 -5.53 -0.33
N LYS A 88 -16.52 -6.02 -1.01
CA LYS A 88 -16.67 -7.43 -1.38
C LYS A 88 -16.39 -7.66 -2.86
N ILE A 89 -15.47 -8.56 -3.18
CA ILE A 89 -14.91 -8.74 -4.51
C ILE A 89 -15.91 -9.41 -5.47
N SER A 90 -16.73 -10.33 -4.98
CA SER A 90 -17.65 -11.15 -5.77
C SER A 90 -18.83 -10.38 -6.37
N ASP A 91 -19.31 -9.35 -5.68
CA ASP A 91 -20.47 -8.55 -6.09
C ASP A 91 -20.21 -7.04 -6.13
N ASN A 92 -18.99 -6.61 -5.83
CA ASN A 92 -18.57 -5.21 -5.75
C ASN A 92 -19.34 -4.37 -4.71
N SER A 93 -20.00 -4.99 -3.73
CA SER A 93 -20.74 -4.28 -2.68
C SER A 93 -19.79 -3.67 -1.64
N VAL A 94 -20.25 -2.60 -1.00
CA VAL A 94 -19.49 -1.88 0.03
C VAL A 94 -20.36 -1.65 1.24
N THR A 95 -19.82 -1.90 2.43
CA THR A 95 -20.49 -1.66 3.72
C THR A 95 -19.62 -0.77 4.60
N GLY A 96 -20.17 0.34 5.10
CA GLY A 96 -19.45 1.20 6.05
C GLY A 96 -19.20 0.48 7.37
N THR A 97 -18.07 0.72 8.01
CA THR A 97 -17.73 0.20 9.33
C THR A 97 -17.35 1.32 10.27
N ASP A 98 -17.64 1.11 11.55
CA ASP A 98 -17.18 1.98 12.60
C ASP A 98 -15.66 1.83 12.81
N VAL A 99 -15.02 2.99 12.97
CA VAL A 99 -13.62 3.20 13.35
C VAL A 99 -13.66 4.47 14.20
N ASN A 100 -13.11 4.43 15.41
CA ASN A 100 -13.29 5.50 16.39
C ASN A 100 -12.19 6.54 16.34
N THR A 101 -10.95 6.12 16.10
CA THR A 101 -9.77 6.99 16.14
C THR A 101 -9.32 7.36 14.72
N ASN A 102 -8.78 8.56 14.53
CA ASN A 102 -8.38 9.06 13.20
C ASN A 102 -7.23 8.24 12.59
N THR A 103 -7.52 7.52 11.51
CA THR A 103 -6.57 6.60 10.85
C THR A 103 -5.57 7.28 9.93
N PHE A 104 -5.71 8.58 9.63
CA PHE A 104 -4.85 9.27 8.68
C PHE A 104 -3.36 9.06 9.02
N CYS A 105 -2.57 8.57 8.06
CA CYS A 105 -1.12 8.39 8.19
C CYS A 105 -0.65 7.31 9.18
N ALA A 106 -1.56 6.42 9.60
CA ALA A 106 -1.23 5.17 10.25
C ALA A 106 -0.42 4.21 9.36
N SER A 107 0.22 3.24 9.98
CA SER A 107 0.87 2.10 9.33
C SER A 107 0.15 0.81 9.67
N GLY A 108 0.24 -0.19 8.78
CA GLY A 108 -0.46 -1.45 9.00
C GLY A 108 0.32 -2.67 8.56
N ALA A 109 -0.03 -3.80 9.16
CA ALA A 109 0.53 -5.11 8.84
C ALA A 109 -0.39 -6.24 9.34
N THR A 110 -0.14 -7.45 8.87
CA THR A 110 -0.75 -8.66 9.44
C THR A 110 0.17 -9.24 10.52
N LEU A 111 -0.37 -9.45 11.72
CA LEU A 111 0.31 -10.16 12.80
C LEU A 111 0.50 -11.64 12.45
N GLY A 112 1.45 -12.29 13.11
CA GLY A 112 1.71 -13.72 12.90
C GLY A 112 0.50 -14.63 13.20
N ASN A 113 -0.45 -14.16 14.00
CA ASN A 113 -1.69 -14.89 14.32
C ASN A 113 -2.83 -14.67 13.30
N GLY A 114 -2.62 -13.87 12.25
CA GLY A 114 -3.62 -13.61 11.22
C GLY A 114 -4.42 -12.32 11.38
N SER A 115 -4.35 -11.65 12.52
CA SER A 115 -5.06 -10.39 12.74
C SER A 115 -4.39 -9.26 11.96
N TRP A 116 -5.18 -8.35 11.43
CA TRP A 116 -4.69 -7.07 10.94
C TRP A 116 -4.43 -6.13 12.12
N LEU A 117 -3.33 -5.40 12.04
CA LEU A 117 -2.99 -4.31 12.93
C LEU A 117 -2.81 -3.03 12.11
N VAL A 118 -3.41 -1.93 12.56
CA VAL A 118 -3.22 -0.58 12.01
C VAL A 118 -2.92 0.37 13.17
N ALA A 119 -1.74 1.00 13.18
CA ALA A 119 -1.27 1.78 14.32
C ALA A 119 -0.70 3.15 13.93
N GLY A 120 -0.85 4.09 14.87
CA GLY A 120 -0.64 5.51 14.61
C GLY A 120 -1.87 6.13 13.94
N GLY A 121 -1.74 7.37 13.52
CA GLY A 121 -2.88 8.15 13.04
C GLY A 121 -2.70 9.64 13.26
N ASN A 122 -3.77 10.41 13.03
CA ASN A 122 -3.80 11.84 13.36
C ASN A 122 -4.37 12.11 14.74
N GLN A 123 -4.17 13.33 15.25
CA GLN A 123 -5.06 13.88 16.26
C GLN A 123 -6.50 14.03 15.73
N ALA A 124 -7.46 14.22 16.62
CA ALA A 124 -8.83 14.57 16.25
C ALA A 124 -8.88 15.87 15.41
N VAL A 125 -9.69 15.91 14.36
CA VAL A 125 -9.75 17.06 13.41
C VAL A 125 -11.17 17.56 13.15
N GLY A 126 -11.30 18.84 12.77
CA GLY A 126 -12.53 19.42 12.25
C GLY A 126 -12.53 19.65 10.75
N TYR A 127 -13.52 20.44 10.30
CA TYR A 127 -13.61 20.87 8.89
C TYR A 127 -12.30 21.50 8.40
N GLY A 128 -11.88 21.11 7.20
CA GLY A 128 -10.58 21.52 6.64
C GLY A 128 -9.38 20.80 7.24
N GLY A 129 -9.59 19.74 8.04
CA GLY A 129 -8.53 18.90 8.62
C GLY A 129 -7.74 19.55 9.76
N ALA A 130 -8.22 20.66 10.33
CA ALA A 130 -7.56 21.36 11.43
C ALA A 130 -7.73 20.59 12.75
N ALA A 131 -6.69 20.53 13.58
CA ALA A 131 -6.77 19.91 14.90
C ALA A 131 -7.89 20.56 15.74
N GLN A 132 -8.72 19.73 16.36
CA GLN A 132 -9.86 20.23 17.14
C GLN A 132 -10.05 19.42 18.42
N ALA A 133 -10.42 20.11 19.50
CA ALA A 133 -10.77 19.44 20.76
C ALA A 133 -11.99 18.52 20.56
N GLN A 134 -11.96 17.35 21.22
CA GLN A 134 -12.96 16.29 21.04
C GLN A 134 -14.41 16.78 21.16
N ASN A 135 -14.69 17.68 22.10
CA ASN A 135 -16.03 18.19 22.38
C ASN A 135 -16.55 19.19 21.33
N LEU A 136 -15.69 19.68 20.45
CA LEU A 136 -16.03 20.61 19.37
C LEU A 136 -15.93 19.96 17.99
N ASN A 137 -15.33 18.78 17.93
CA ASN A 137 -15.03 18.06 16.70
C ASN A 137 -16.33 17.63 15.98
N PRO A 138 -16.58 18.11 14.74
CA PRO A 138 -17.77 17.76 13.96
C PRO A 138 -17.81 16.31 13.49
N TYR A 139 -16.66 15.63 13.37
CA TYR A 139 -16.55 14.25 12.90
C TYR A 139 -16.65 13.23 14.04
N ALA A 140 -16.50 13.69 15.28
CA ALA A 140 -16.46 12.85 16.48
C ALA A 140 -15.40 11.75 16.43
N ASP A 141 -14.32 11.92 15.65
CA ASP A 141 -13.13 11.06 15.72
C ASP A 141 -12.32 11.37 16.96
N TYR A 142 -11.68 10.33 17.50
CA TYR A 142 -10.74 10.43 18.61
C TYR A 142 -9.29 10.51 18.10
N ASP A 143 -8.40 10.99 18.96
CA ASP A 143 -6.96 10.99 18.70
C ASP A 143 -6.46 9.56 18.36
N GLY A 144 -5.95 9.42 17.14
CA GLY A 144 -5.38 8.19 16.60
C GLY A 144 -3.86 8.13 16.64
N THR A 145 -3.15 9.19 17.05
CA THR A 145 -1.67 9.24 17.02
C THR A 145 -1.02 8.09 17.79
N ARG A 146 -1.70 7.55 18.80
CA ARG A 146 -1.24 6.41 19.60
C ARG A 146 -2.11 5.15 19.44
N ALA A 147 -3.15 5.20 18.64
CA ALA A 147 -4.11 4.10 18.53
C ALA A 147 -3.45 2.86 17.90
N ILE A 148 -3.81 1.68 18.41
CA ILE A 148 -3.59 0.39 17.75
C ILE A 148 -4.96 -0.22 17.49
N ARG A 149 -5.32 -0.34 16.22
CA ARG A 149 -6.58 -0.89 15.74
C ARG A 149 -6.34 -2.32 15.29
N LEU A 150 -7.14 -3.25 15.80
CA LEU A 150 -7.03 -4.66 15.43
C LEU A 150 -8.28 -5.10 14.68
N LEU A 151 -8.09 -5.90 13.63
CA LEU A 151 -9.17 -6.61 12.96
C LEU A 151 -8.82 -8.10 12.99
N GLU A 152 -9.52 -8.83 13.84
CA GLU A 152 -9.31 -10.26 14.02
C GLU A 152 -9.70 -11.05 12.76
N PRO A 153 -9.12 -12.24 12.52
CA PRO A 153 -9.50 -13.09 11.40
C PRO A 153 -11.01 -13.37 11.37
N ASN A 154 -11.62 -13.22 10.20
CA ASN A 154 -13.06 -13.41 9.96
C ASN A 154 -13.98 -12.42 10.71
N SER A 155 -13.43 -11.36 11.31
CA SER A 155 -14.20 -10.24 11.85
C SER A 155 -14.49 -9.21 10.76
N SER A 156 -15.62 -8.53 10.91
CA SER A 156 -15.97 -7.30 10.18
C SER A 156 -16.13 -6.12 11.16
N THR A 157 -15.39 -6.14 12.26
CA THR A 157 -15.45 -5.11 13.31
C THR A 157 -14.06 -4.84 13.83
N TRP A 158 -13.69 -3.56 13.81
CA TRP A 158 -12.43 -3.09 14.35
C TRP A 158 -12.49 -3.04 15.88
N ILE A 159 -11.46 -3.61 16.51
CA ILE A 159 -11.13 -3.35 17.91
C ILE A 159 -10.35 -2.04 17.91
N ASP A 160 -11.09 -0.95 18.09
CA ASP A 160 -10.57 0.42 18.15
C ASP A 160 -11.14 1.10 19.39
N SER A 161 -10.34 1.10 20.47
CA SER A 161 -10.75 1.57 21.79
C SER A 161 -9.95 2.82 22.15
N PRO A 162 -10.47 4.03 21.86
CA PRO A 162 -9.78 5.26 22.18
C PRO A 162 -9.50 5.33 23.68
N SER A 163 -8.27 5.73 24.03
CA SER A 163 -7.86 5.84 25.43
C SER A 163 -6.80 6.90 25.59
N THR A 164 -6.91 7.66 26.68
CA THR A 164 -5.86 8.58 27.12
C THR A 164 -4.84 7.87 28.02
N SER A 165 -5.13 6.66 28.49
CA SER A 165 -4.24 5.91 29.38
C SER A 165 -3.06 5.30 28.63
N ILE A 166 -1.85 5.54 29.14
CA ILE A 166 -0.62 4.90 28.63
C ILE A 166 -0.53 3.40 28.97
N THR A 167 -1.35 2.90 29.89
CA THR A 167 -1.28 1.51 30.38
C THR A 167 -2.20 0.55 29.62
N GLN A 168 -2.93 1.03 28.62
CA GLN A 168 -3.85 0.19 27.87
C GLN A 168 -3.11 -0.68 26.84
N VAL A 169 -3.50 -1.95 26.72
CA VAL A 169 -2.80 -3.00 25.96
C VAL A 169 -2.75 -2.73 24.44
N ASN A 170 -3.60 -1.85 23.91
CA ASN A 170 -3.71 -1.53 22.47
C ASN A 170 -3.38 -0.07 22.16
N MET A 171 -2.36 0.50 22.80
CA MET A 171 -1.87 1.84 22.51
C MET A 171 -0.36 1.84 22.32
N LEU A 172 0.12 2.61 21.36
CA LEU A 172 1.54 2.98 21.26
C LEU A 172 1.91 3.82 22.49
N GLN A 173 3.16 3.72 22.93
CA GLN A 173 3.70 4.50 24.03
C GLN A 173 4.01 5.95 23.62
N SER A 174 4.30 6.18 22.35
CA SER A 174 4.55 7.50 21.79
C SER A 174 3.65 7.80 20.58
N PRO A 175 3.24 9.06 20.36
CA PRO A 175 2.53 9.48 19.15
C PRO A 175 3.32 9.18 17.88
N ARG A 176 2.65 8.67 16.84
CA ARG A 176 3.25 8.35 15.55
C ARG A 176 2.34 8.69 14.38
N TRP A 177 2.87 9.57 13.53
CA TRP A 177 2.39 9.92 12.19
C TRP A 177 3.42 9.48 11.16
N TYR A 178 3.01 8.77 10.12
CA TYR A 178 3.93 8.14 9.15
C TYR A 178 5.05 7.28 9.75
N PRO A 179 4.76 6.36 10.69
CA PRO A 179 5.80 5.48 11.22
C PRO A 179 6.23 4.42 10.22
N GLY A 180 7.51 4.06 10.21
CA GLY A 180 7.96 2.79 9.65
C GLY A 180 7.37 1.63 10.42
N ILE A 181 7.12 0.51 9.74
CA ILE A 181 6.58 -0.71 10.34
C ILE A 181 7.24 -1.93 9.70
N GLU A 182 7.63 -2.92 10.51
CA GLU A 182 8.04 -4.22 9.99
C GLU A 182 7.55 -5.32 10.93
N VAL A 183 7.11 -6.44 10.36
CA VAL A 183 6.71 -7.64 11.12
C VAL A 183 7.96 -8.49 11.34
N LEU A 184 8.13 -9.02 12.55
CA LEU A 184 9.30 -9.78 12.96
C LEU A 184 9.10 -11.29 12.85
N GLU A 185 10.18 -12.06 13.00
CA GLU A 185 10.17 -13.52 12.86
C GLU A 185 9.32 -14.27 13.89
N ASP A 186 8.92 -13.57 14.96
CA ASP A 186 8.06 -14.06 16.04
C ASP A 186 6.59 -13.62 15.89
N GLY A 187 6.26 -12.96 14.77
CA GLY A 187 4.94 -12.45 14.47
C GLY A 187 4.57 -11.14 15.18
N SER A 188 5.45 -10.59 16.01
CA SER A 188 5.32 -9.24 16.58
C SER A 188 5.67 -8.17 15.54
N VAL A 189 5.43 -6.91 15.89
CA VAL A 189 5.65 -5.76 15.02
C VAL A 189 6.60 -4.77 15.69
N ILE A 190 7.48 -4.14 14.91
CA ILE A 190 8.25 -2.97 15.33
C ILE A 190 7.73 -1.72 14.60
N PHE A 191 7.59 -0.62 15.33
CA PHE A 191 7.32 0.71 14.79
C PHE A 191 8.57 1.59 14.91
N ILE A 192 8.88 2.33 13.87
CA ILE A 192 10.15 3.06 13.74
C ILE A 192 9.86 4.48 13.29
N GLY A 193 10.32 5.47 14.05
CA GLY A 193 10.30 6.85 13.59
C GLY A 193 8.89 7.46 13.46
N GLY A 194 8.80 8.43 12.55
CA GLY A 194 7.60 9.21 12.26
C GLY A 194 7.65 10.63 12.84
N ALA A 195 6.51 11.30 12.85
CA ALA A 195 6.30 12.55 13.57
C ALA A 195 5.31 12.38 14.72
N ASN A 196 5.31 13.34 15.64
CA ASN A 196 4.30 13.39 16.70
C ASN A 196 2.98 14.02 16.22
N SER A 197 2.99 14.66 15.05
CA SER A 197 1.83 15.31 14.43
C SER A 197 2.01 15.43 12.90
N GLY A 198 0.94 15.81 12.19
CA GLY A 198 0.97 16.00 10.75
C GLY A 198 1.87 17.14 10.25
N GLY A 199 2.38 17.00 9.02
CA GLY A 199 3.27 17.95 8.35
C GLY A 199 3.68 17.45 6.95
N TYR A 200 4.21 18.35 6.11
CA TYR A 200 4.77 17.97 4.82
C TYR A 200 6.07 17.17 4.96
N ILE A 201 7.02 17.66 5.74
CA ILE A 201 8.22 16.93 6.15
C ILE A 201 8.51 17.18 7.64
N ASN A 202 9.14 16.24 8.34
CA ASN A 202 9.39 16.38 9.77
C ASN A 202 10.68 17.13 10.09
N ARG A 203 10.79 18.39 9.66
CA ARG A 203 11.97 19.23 9.87
C ARG A 203 11.62 20.70 10.07
N ASN A 204 12.31 21.33 11.02
CA ASN A 204 12.41 22.77 11.18
C ASN A 204 13.64 23.33 10.46
N THR A 205 13.51 24.56 9.97
CA THR A 205 14.57 25.28 9.27
C THR A 205 14.82 26.62 9.98
N PRO A 206 16.04 26.91 10.47
CA PRO A 206 17.21 26.04 10.46
C PRO A 206 17.04 24.81 11.38
N THR A 207 17.73 23.72 11.06
CA THR A 207 17.75 22.53 11.93
C THR A 207 18.71 22.74 13.09
N THR A 208 18.17 22.84 14.30
CA THR A 208 18.92 22.94 15.56
C THR A 208 18.91 21.65 16.37
N ASP A 209 17.90 20.81 16.14
CA ASP A 209 17.70 19.51 16.80
C ASP A 209 17.35 18.46 15.74
N PRO A 210 18.33 17.70 15.24
CA PRO A 210 18.13 16.75 14.14
C PRO A 210 17.32 15.51 14.54
N LEU A 211 17.12 15.25 15.84
CA LEU A 211 16.42 14.04 16.32
C LEU A 211 14.93 14.32 16.58
N TYR A 212 14.63 15.31 17.41
CA TYR A 212 13.25 15.58 17.84
C TYR A 212 12.62 16.76 17.11
N GLN A 213 13.40 17.59 16.42
CA GLN A 213 12.91 18.74 15.66
C GLN A 213 11.96 19.62 16.49
N ASN A 214 12.42 20.01 17.68
CA ASN A 214 11.65 20.77 18.66
C ASN A 214 10.33 20.07 19.07
N GLY A 215 10.35 18.75 19.14
CA GLY A 215 9.21 17.91 19.51
C GLY A 215 8.28 17.54 18.35
N GLY A 216 8.53 17.99 17.12
CA GLY A 216 7.73 17.59 15.96
C GLY A 216 8.03 16.19 15.42
N ALA A 217 9.27 15.72 15.55
CA ALA A 217 9.71 14.40 15.10
C ALA A 217 9.70 13.38 16.24
N ASN A 218 9.44 12.11 15.90
CA ASN A 218 9.59 10.98 16.80
C ASN A 218 10.75 10.11 16.31
N PRO A 219 11.96 10.17 16.90
CA PRO A 219 13.10 9.37 16.46
C PRO A 219 13.14 7.98 17.13
N THR A 220 12.13 7.63 17.93
CA THR A 220 12.14 6.41 18.74
C THR A 220 11.59 5.21 17.99
N TYR A 221 11.79 4.01 18.55
CA TYR A 221 11.13 2.80 18.11
C TYR A 221 10.50 2.03 19.28
N GLU A 222 9.47 1.26 18.98
CA GLU A 222 8.76 0.43 19.95
C GLU A 222 8.15 -0.81 19.28
N TYR A 223 7.61 -1.73 20.08
CA TYR A 223 7.11 -3.01 19.60
C TYR A 223 5.64 -3.21 19.97
N PHE A 224 4.94 -4.02 19.18
CA PHE A 224 3.66 -4.59 19.54
C PHE A 224 3.70 -6.13 19.46
N PRO A 225 3.38 -6.85 20.54
CA PRO A 225 3.10 -6.31 21.88
C PRO A 225 4.30 -5.59 22.49
N SER A 226 4.03 -4.73 23.47
CA SER A 226 5.06 -3.92 24.09
C SER A 226 6.12 -4.79 24.78
N ARG A 227 7.40 -4.52 24.48
CA ARG A 227 8.56 -5.17 25.11
C ARG A 227 9.14 -4.37 26.27
N GLN A 228 8.71 -3.12 26.44
CA GLN A 228 9.27 -2.16 27.39
C GLN A 228 8.22 -1.13 27.75
N THR A 229 8.28 -0.54 28.93
CA THR A 229 7.40 0.58 29.32
C THR A 229 8.23 1.79 29.71
N GLY A 230 7.88 2.98 29.20
CA GLY A 230 8.53 4.24 29.58
C GLY A 230 9.44 4.79 28.48
N ASN A 231 10.68 5.14 28.83
CA ASN A 231 11.61 5.79 27.91
C ASN A 231 11.93 4.90 26.71
N LEU A 232 11.40 5.27 25.54
CA LEU A 232 11.63 4.56 24.30
C LEU A 232 13.05 4.82 23.76
N PRO A 233 13.72 3.80 23.23
CA PRO A 233 15.05 3.94 22.64
C PRO A 233 14.99 4.73 21.33
N VAL A 234 16.00 5.56 21.12
CA VAL A 234 16.19 6.35 19.88
C VAL A 234 16.83 5.49 18.80
N CYS A 235 16.25 5.48 17.60
CA CYS A 235 16.89 4.96 16.39
C CYS A 235 17.71 6.09 15.75
N GLN A 236 19.04 6.03 15.87
CA GLN A 236 19.94 7.10 15.41
C GLN A 236 19.84 7.39 13.91
N PHE A 237 19.42 6.40 13.12
CA PHE A 237 19.17 6.58 11.68
C PHE A 237 18.12 7.65 11.40
N MET A 238 17.13 7.85 12.29
CA MET A 238 16.12 8.91 12.14
C MET A 238 16.77 10.30 12.21
N GLY A 239 17.78 10.50 13.07
CA GLY A 239 18.52 11.76 13.13
C GLY A 239 19.43 11.99 11.91
N GLN A 240 20.00 10.92 11.35
CA GLN A 240 20.82 10.99 10.13
C GLN A 240 20.00 11.37 8.90
N THR A 241 18.75 10.90 8.84
CA THR A 241 17.83 11.09 7.71
C THR A 241 16.82 12.22 7.95
N ASN A 242 17.18 13.13 8.85
CA ASN A 242 16.34 14.22 9.33
C ASN A 242 15.51 14.91 8.24
N GLY A 243 14.22 15.10 8.52
CA GLY A 243 13.24 15.72 7.62
C GLY A 243 12.67 14.79 6.56
N LEU A 244 13.42 13.82 6.07
CA LEU A 244 12.96 12.92 5.00
C LEU A 244 13.03 11.48 5.50
N ASN A 245 12.32 11.19 6.60
CA ASN A 245 12.35 9.88 7.25
C ASN A 245 10.97 9.39 7.71
N MET A 246 9.90 10.07 7.30
CA MET A 246 8.52 9.59 7.42
C MET A 246 8.31 8.41 6.46
N TYR A 247 7.66 7.34 6.92
CA TYR A 247 7.57 6.05 6.23
C TYR A 247 8.93 5.56 5.69
N PRO A 248 9.94 5.37 6.57
CA PRO A 248 11.20 4.81 6.13
C PRO A 248 10.95 3.41 5.54
N HIS A 249 11.52 3.15 4.37
CA HIS A 249 11.37 1.86 3.71
C HIS A 249 12.08 0.79 4.53
N THR A 250 11.36 -0.23 4.96
CA THR A 250 11.83 -1.24 5.90
C THR A 250 11.63 -2.64 5.32
N TYR A 251 12.63 -3.50 5.50
CA TYR A 251 12.59 -4.90 5.12
C TYR A 251 13.37 -5.74 6.14
N LEU A 252 12.71 -6.72 6.76
CA LEU A 252 13.39 -7.69 7.61
C LEU A 252 14.29 -8.59 6.76
N MET A 253 15.56 -8.67 7.15
CA MET A 253 16.59 -9.38 6.41
C MET A 253 16.89 -10.75 7.03
N PRO A 254 17.49 -11.69 6.28
CA PRO A 254 17.83 -13.04 6.77
C PRO A 254 18.60 -13.08 8.09
N SER A 255 19.49 -12.10 8.34
CA SER A 255 20.24 -11.97 9.60
C SER A 255 19.38 -11.64 10.82
N GLY A 256 18.15 -11.15 10.61
CA GLY A 256 17.27 -10.58 11.65
C GLY A 256 17.47 -9.08 11.83
N LYS A 257 18.38 -8.46 11.07
CA LYS A 257 18.50 -7.00 10.99
C LYS A 257 17.43 -6.46 10.02
N ILE A 258 17.13 -5.18 10.16
CA ILE A 258 16.16 -4.48 9.30
C ILE A 258 16.95 -3.62 8.33
N PHE A 259 16.79 -3.85 7.04
CA PHE A 259 17.21 -2.88 6.03
C PHE A 259 16.31 -1.65 6.15
N MET A 260 16.91 -0.46 6.22
CA MET A 260 16.20 0.82 6.22
C MET A 260 16.77 1.75 5.15
N GLN A 261 15.87 2.40 4.40
CA GLN A 261 16.22 3.51 3.51
C GLN A 261 15.32 4.70 3.81
N ALA A 262 15.92 5.86 4.03
CA ALA A 262 15.26 7.14 4.23
C ALA A 262 16.18 8.28 3.75
N ASN A 263 15.59 9.39 3.34
CA ASN A 263 16.30 10.43 2.59
C ASN A 263 17.07 9.77 1.42
N VAL A 264 18.36 10.03 1.30
CA VAL A 264 19.28 9.30 0.40
C VAL A 264 20.05 8.19 1.12
N SER A 265 19.96 8.09 2.44
CA SER A 265 20.79 7.18 3.22
C SER A 265 20.18 5.80 3.39
N THR A 266 21.06 4.81 3.53
CA THR A 266 20.70 3.40 3.64
C THR A 266 21.47 2.75 4.80
N THR A 267 20.80 1.92 5.59
CA THR A 267 21.45 1.18 6.68
C THR A 267 20.87 -0.22 6.83
N LEU A 268 21.69 -1.12 7.37
CA LEU A 268 21.25 -2.37 7.95
C LEU A 268 21.29 -2.23 9.48
N TRP A 269 20.13 -2.34 10.13
CA TRP A 269 19.98 -2.03 11.55
C TRP A 269 19.68 -3.26 12.38
N ASP A 270 20.54 -3.50 13.37
CA ASP A 270 20.29 -4.45 14.45
C ASP A 270 19.37 -3.80 15.48
N HIS A 271 18.07 -4.03 15.34
CA HIS A 271 17.05 -3.43 16.20
C HIS A 271 17.08 -3.96 17.65
N ASN A 272 17.71 -5.11 17.91
CA ASN A 272 17.83 -5.66 19.27
C ASN A 272 18.95 -4.99 20.05
N ASN A 273 20.08 -4.74 19.39
CA ASN A 273 21.24 -4.08 19.99
C ASN A 273 21.29 -2.57 19.73
N ASN A 274 20.36 -2.07 18.91
CA ASN A 274 20.30 -0.71 18.38
C ASN A 274 21.59 -0.27 17.65
N VAL A 275 22.16 -1.15 16.84
CA VAL A 275 23.41 -0.89 16.09
C VAL A 275 23.13 -0.74 14.60
N GLN A 276 23.46 0.42 14.03
CA GLN A 276 23.35 0.67 12.59
C GLN A 276 24.65 0.32 11.86
N THR A 277 24.54 -0.35 10.72
CA THR A 277 25.64 -0.53 9.77
C THR A 277 25.31 0.26 8.52
N ALA A 278 26.09 1.29 8.22
CA ALA A 278 25.86 2.11 7.03
C ALA A 278 26.05 1.28 5.76
N LEU A 279 25.15 1.49 4.81
CA LEU A 279 25.26 1.02 3.43
C LEU A 279 25.45 2.24 2.52
N PRO A 280 25.84 2.08 1.24
CA PRO A 280 25.97 3.22 0.35
C PRO A 280 24.68 4.03 0.27
N ASP A 281 24.81 5.33 0.03
CA ASP A 281 23.67 6.19 -0.24
C ASP A 281 23.06 5.89 -1.62
N MET A 282 21.78 6.22 -1.77
CA MET A 282 21.01 6.10 -3.00
C MET A 282 21.69 6.92 -4.12
N PRO A 283 22.00 6.31 -5.28
CA PRO A 283 22.68 7.01 -6.35
C PRO A 283 21.86 8.18 -6.91
N GLY A 284 22.57 9.20 -7.38
CA GLY A 284 21.96 10.38 -8.00
C GLY A 284 21.20 11.30 -7.05
N ASN A 285 21.33 11.11 -5.73
CA ASN A 285 20.62 11.86 -4.70
C ASN A 285 19.08 11.79 -4.85
N VAL A 286 18.58 10.68 -5.40
CA VAL A 286 17.14 10.49 -5.60
C VAL A 286 16.50 10.09 -4.27
N VAL A 287 15.68 10.96 -3.69
CA VAL A 287 14.89 10.60 -2.50
C VAL A 287 13.76 9.68 -2.95
N ARG A 288 13.59 8.53 -2.26
CA ARG A 288 12.52 7.57 -2.56
C ARG A 288 11.43 7.52 -1.50
N VAL A 289 11.70 7.92 -0.26
CA VAL A 289 10.67 7.96 0.79
C VAL A 289 9.69 9.10 0.58
N TYR A 290 8.60 9.10 1.34
CA TYR A 290 7.70 10.24 1.42
C TYR A 290 8.48 11.54 1.72
N PRO A 291 8.17 12.67 1.04
CA PRO A 291 7.10 12.87 0.07
C PRO A 291 7.48 12.55 -1.38
N ALA A 292 8.74 12.24 -1.67
CA ALA A 292 9.16 11.82 -3.02
C ALA A 292 8.47 10.54 -3.50
N SER A 293 8.25 9.59 -2.58
CA SER A 293 7.39 8.41 -2.72
C SER A 293 7.66 7.60 -3.98
N GLY A 294 8.91 7.17 -4.18
CA GLY A 294 9.26 6.21 -5.21
C GLY A 294 8.70 4.81 -4.90
N ALA A 295 8.33 4.07 -5.94
CA ALA A 295 7.88 2.69 -5.81
C ALA A 295 9.01 1.83 -5.23
N THR A 296 8.71 1.04 -4.20
CA THR A 296 9.65 0.09 -3.60
C THR A 296 9.05 -1.31 -3.48
N ALA A 297 9.86 -2.34 -3.70
CA ALA A 297 9.52 -3.74 -3.40
C ALA A 297 10.77 -4.60 -3.23
N MET A 298 10.68 -5.67 -2.44
CA MET A 298 11.65 -6.77 -2.53
C MET A 298 11.36 -7.58 -3.79
N LEU A 299 12.36 -7.90 -4.60
CA LEU A 299 12.19 -8.77 -5.76
C LEU A 299 11.65 -10.15 -5.35
N PRO A 300 10.88 -10.83 -6.21
CA PRO A 300 10.39 -12.17 -5.93
C PRO A 300 11.50 -13.13 -5.46
N LEU A 301 11.26 -13.79 -4.33
CA LEU A 301 12.18 -14.77 -3.74
C LEU A 301 11.90 -16.13 -4.37
N THR A 302 12.87 -16.69 -5.09
CA THR A 302 12.69 -17.90 -5.91
C THR A 302 13.78 -18.92 -5.63
N PRO A 303 13.56 -20.22 -5.92
CA PRO A 303 14.62 -21.21 -5.84
C PRO A 303 15.82 -20.85 -6.75
N GLN A 304 15.55 -20.24 -7.91
CA GLN A 304 16.55 -19.87 -8.91
C GLN A 304 17.49 -18.76 -8.43
N ASN A 305 16.97 -17.76 -7.71
CA ASN A 305 17.79 -16.73 -7.04
C ASN A 305 18.16 -17.09 -5.60
N LYS A 306 17.95 -18.36 -5.21
CA LYS A 306 18.20 -18.88 -3.86
C LYS A 306 17.49 -18.09 -2.75
N TYR A 307 16.36 -17.46 -3.03
CA TYR A 307 15.64 -16.59 -2.08
C TYR A 307 16.50 -15.42 -1.58
N THR A 308 17.34 -14.85 -2.45
CA THR A 308 18.21 -13.71 -2.10
C THR A 308 17.38 -12.41 -2.04
N PRO A 309 17.42 -11.65 -0.93
CA PRO A 309 16.66 -10.41 -0.78
C PRO A 309 17.31 -9.24 -1.50
N THR A 310 16.78 -8.92 -2.68
CA THR A 310 17.14 -7.71 -3.44
C THR A 310 16.00 -6.71 -3.35
N ILE A 311 16.26 -5.49 -2.90
CA ILE A 311 15.27 -4.43 -2.79
C ILE A 311 15.38 -3.55 -4.03
N LEU A 312 14.26 -3.34 -4.74
CA LEU A 312 14.13 -2.51 -5.93
C LEU A 312 13.42 -1.18 -5.57
N PHE A 313 13.91 -0.09 -6.15
CA PHE A 313 13.32 1.24 -6.09
C PHE A 313 13.14 1.79 -7.50
N CYS A 314 12.03 2.46 -7.78
CA CYS A 314 11.77 3.15 -9.04
C CYS A 314 11.05 4.47 -8.77
N GLY A 315 11.34 5.55 -9.52
CA GLY A 315 10.66 6.83 -9.29
C GLY A 315 11.25 7.72 -8.19
N GLY A 316 10.44 8.55 -7.54
CA GLY A 316 10.92 9.50 -6.52
C GLY A 316 11.42 10.81 -7.13
N SER A 317 12.12 11.64 -6.35
CA SER A 317 12.41 13.03 -6.75
C SER A 317 13.78 13.51 -6.28
N VAL A 318 14.37 14.44 -7.05
CA VAL A 318 15.61 15.14 -6.69
C VAL A 318 15.27 16.61 -6.51
N MET A 319 15.48 17.14 -5.32
CA MET A 319 15.29 18.55 -5.00
C MET A 319 16.40 19.03 -4.06
N SER A 320 16.69 20.34 -4.08
CA SER A 320 17.60 20.93 -3.11
C SER A 320 17.02 20.86 -1.70
N ASP A 321 17.90 20.89 -0.70
CA ASP A 321 17.49 20.85 0.71
C ASP A 321 16.48 21.95 1.07
N GLN A 322 16.68 23.16 0.53
CA GLN A 322 15.76 24.29 0.68
C GLN A 322 14.38 24.01 0.07
N MET A 323 14.31 23.39 -1.11
CA MET A 323 13.05 23.13 -1.79
C MET A 323 12.19 22.07 -1.07
N TRP A 324 12.81 21.13 -0.34
CA TRP A 324 12.06 20.21 0.52
C TRP A 324 11.28 20.92 1.64
N GLY A 325 11.66 22.15 2.00
CA GLY A 325 10.89 22.98 2.92
C GLY A 325 10.89 22.48 4.37
N ASN A 326 9.72 22.50 5.00
CA ASN A 326 9.51 22.18 6.42
C ASN A 326 8.12 21.57 6.66
N TYR A 327 7.67 21.51 7.92
CA TYR A 327 6.33 21.00 8.29
C TYR A 327 5.18 21.69 7.52
N SER A 328 5.32 22.97 7.16
CA SER A 328 4.28 23.75 6.48
C SER A 328 4.15 23.52 4.98
N GLY A 329 5.14 22.87 4.37
CA GLY A 329 5.13 22.61 2.93
C GLY A 329 6.50 22.76 2.28
N PRO A 330 6.54 22.59 0.95
CA PRO A 330 7.75 22.80 0.16
C PRO A 330 8.26 24.24 0.26
N GLY A 331 9.57 24.43 0.10
CA GLY A 331 10.21 25.75 0.15
C GLY A 331 9.96 26.64 -1.08
N GLY A 332 9.21 26.15 -2.07
CA GLY A 332 8.89 26.86 -3.31
C GLY A 332 7.91 26.08 -4.17
N ASP A 333 7.68 26.53 -5.41
CA ASP A 333 6.83 25.83 -6.37
C ASP A 333 7.52 24.55 -6.86
N ILE A 334 6.93 23.41 -6.53
CA ILE A 334 7.42 22.08 -6.91
C ILE A 334 6.58 21.41 -8.00
N LEU A 335 5.46 22.01 -8.41
CA LEU A 335 4.50 21.37 -9.32
C LEU A 335 5.08 21.10 -10.72
N GLY A 336 6.10 21.87 -11.10
CA GLY A 336 6.82 21.72 -12.36
C GLY A 336 8.03 20.78 -12.30
N ILE A 337 8.41 20.27 -11.13
CA ILE A 337 9.62 19.46 -10.96
C ILE A 337 9.33 18.02 -11.40
N THR A 338 10.00 17.57 -12.45
CA THR A 338 9.88 16.20 -12.96
C THR A 338 10.45 15.20 -11.96
N ALA A 339 9.68 14.15 -11.68
CA ALA A 339 10.10 13.01 -10.89
C ALA A 339 11.19 12.21 -11.62
N SER A 340 12.02 11.49 -10.87
CA SER A 340 13.00 10.57 -11.42
C SER A 340 12.32 9.42 -12.17
N ASN A 341 12.93 8.97 -13.26
CA ASN A 341 12.58 7.74 -13.95
C ASN A 341 13.57 6.60 -13.67
N ASP A 342 14.56 6.82 -12.79
CA ASP A 342 15.56 5.83 -12.44
C ASP A 342 14.94 4.67 -11.66
N CYS A 343 15.36 3.44 -11.99
CA CYS A 343 15.20 2.29 -11.12
C CYS A 343 16.57 1.79 -10.65
N SER A 344 16.72 1.56 -9.35
CA SER A 344 17.95 1.05 -8.73
C SER A 344 17.62 -0.04 -7.71
N SER A 345 18.51 -1.02 -7.57
CA SER A 345 18.36 -2.10 -6.60
C SER A 345 19.57 -2.25 -5.69
N ILE A 346 19.38 -2.90 -4.54
CA ILE A 346 20.46 -3.22 -3.59
C ILE A 346 20.22 -4.61 -2.97
N THR A 347 21.31 -5.36 -2.76
CA THR A 347 21.31 -6.69 -2.13
C THR A 347 22.21 -6.67 -0.89
N PRO A 348 21.68 -6.31 0.29
CA PRO A 348 22.49 -6.12 1.50
C PRO A 348 23.07 -7.41 2.06
N GLU A 349 22.33 -8.52 1.93
CA GLU A 349 22.67 -9.83 2.50
C GLU A 349 22.42 -10.94 1.49
N ASP A 350 23.15 -12.05 1.66
CA ASP A 350 22.81 -13.32 1.02
C ASP A 350 21.60 -13.99 1.71
N ASN A 351 21.20 -15.15 1.21
CA ASN A 351 20.06 -15.90 1.73
C ASN A 351 20.34 -16.66 3.05
N GLN A 352 21.55 -16.55 3.62
CA GLN A 352 21.89 -17.03 4.96
C GLN A 352 21.99 -15.90 5.99
N GLY A 353 21.96 -14.64 5.56
CA GLY A 353 22.12 -13.47 6.43
C GLY A 353 23.57 -13.04 6.62
N ASN A 354 24.48 -13.48 5.75
CA ASN A 354 25.79 -12.87 5.68
C ASN A 354 25.68 -11.60 4.84
N GLN A 355 26.29 -10.51 5.33
CA GLN A 355 26.35 -9.27 4.57
C GLN A 355 27.11 -9.47 3.26
N THR A 356 26.56 -8.97 2.16
CA THR A 356 27.21 -9.02 0.84
C THR A 356 28.51 -8.19 0.89
N PRO A 357 29.67 -8.73 0.48
CA PRO A 357 30.90 -7.94 0.41
C PRO A 357 30.75 -6.78 -0.57
N ASN A 358 31.22 -5.59 -0.21
CA ASN A 358 31.17 -4.38 -1.05
C ASN A 358 29.76 -4.10 -1.59
N VAL A 359 28.73 -4.12 -0.73
CA VAL A 359 27.35 -3.75 -1.10
C VAL A 359 27.37 -2.46 -1.91
N GLN A 360 26.72 -2.45 -3.08
CA GLN A 360 26.52 -1.27 -3.93
C GLN A 360 25.10 -1.28 -4.48
N TYR A 361 24.57 -0.09 -4.79
CA TYR A 361 23.38 0.03 -5.62
C TYR A 361 23.71 -0.37 -7.06
N VAL A 362 22.79 -1.12 -7.67
CA VAL A 362 22.84 -1.49 -9.09
C VAL A 362 21.75 -0.69 -9.79
N GLN A 363 22.12 0.13 -10.76
CA GLN A 363 21.13 0.73 -11.65
C GLN A 363 20.47 -0.38 -12.46
N GLU A 364 19.14 -0.43 -12.47
CA GLU A 364 18.34 -1.48 -13.08
C GLU A 364 17.82 -1.04 -14.45
N GLU A 365 16.66 -0.40 -14.47
CA GLU A 365 15.94 -0.01 -15.67
C GLU A 365 15.60 1.48 -15.62
N THR A 366 15.04 2.01 -16.70
CA THR A 366 14.51 3.37 -16.75
C THR A 366 13.01 3.30 -17.02
N LEU A 367 12.20 3.91 -16.15
CA LEU A 367 10.77 4.04 -16.35
C LEU A 367 10.49 4.83 -17.66
N PRO A 368 9.36 4.57 -18.34
CA PRO A 368 8.98 5.32 -19.55
C PRO A 368 8.86 6.84 -19.33
N GLU A 369 8.52 7.23 -18.10
CA GLU A 369 8.40 8.61 -17.64
C GLU A 369 8.75 8.68 -16.14
N GLY A 370 8.96 9.89 -15.63
CA GLY A 370 9.17 10.10 -14.19
C GLY A 370 7.97 9.64 -13.39
N ARG A 371 8.17 9.18 -12.14
CA ARG A 371 7.06 8.74 -11.30
C ARG A 371 7.29 8.97 -9.81
N SER A 372 6.59 9.94 -9.23
CA SER A 372 6.32 10.00 -7.79
C SER A 372 5.01 9.26 -7.49
N MET A 373 4.89 8.69 -6.29
CA MET A 373 3.74 7.91 -5.82
C MET A 373 3.42 6.67 -6.68
N GLY A 374 4.43 6.12 -7.35
CA GLY A 374 4.30 4.82 -8.01
C GLY A 374 4.26 3.69 -6.98
N GLN A 375 3.48 2.64 -7.24
CA GLN A 375 3.32 1.54 -6.30
C GLN A 375 3.54 0.18 -6.98
N PHE A 376 4.48 -0.60 -6.46
CA PHE A 376 4.74 -1.96 -6.92
C PHE A 376 3.73 -2.96 -6.36
N ILE A 377 3.19 -3.82 -7.24
CA ILE A 377 2.33 -4.95 -6.91
C ILE A 377 2.92 -6.23 -7.49
N HIS A 378 3.18 -7.23 -6.66
CA HIS A 378 3.60 -8.55 -7.13
C HIS A 378 2.45 -9.28 -7.82
N LEU A 379 2.74 -9.96 -8.94
CA LEU A 379 1.78 -10.79 -9.66
C LEU A 379 2.13 -12.28 -9.52
N PRO A 380 1.13 -13.19 -9.51
CA PRO A 380 1.31 -14.65 -9.42
C PRO A 380 2.21 -15.30 -10.48
N ASP A 381 2.46 -14.63 -11.60
CA ASP A 381 3.30 -15.13 -12.69
C ASP A 381 4.79 -14.79 -12.52
N GLY A 382 5.16 -14.11 -11.43
CA GLY A 382 6.53 -13.68 -11.12
C GLY A 382 6.89 -12.31 -11.65
N THR A 383 5.99 -11.65 -12.37
CA THR A 383 6.15 -10.24 -12.74
C THR A 383 5.63 -9.33 -11.63
N MET A 384 5.88 -8.03 -11.78
CA MET A 384 5.35 -6.98 -10.90
C MET A 384 4.75 -5.88 -11.78
N VAL A 385 3.74 -5.19 -11.30
CA VAL A 385 3.20 -3.99 -11.97
C VAL A 385 3.43 -2.76 -11.11
N ILE A 386 3.77 -1.64 -11.74
CA ILE A 386 3.76 -0.31 -11.16
C ILE A 386 2.49 0.38 -11.61
N VAL A 387 1.68 0.79 -10.66
CA VAL A 387 0.45 1.59 -10.86
C VAL A 387 0.57 2.90 -10.08
N ASN A 388 -0.42 3.79 -10.25
CA ASN A 388 -0.52 5.09 -9.59
C ASN A 388 0.62 6.07 -9.92
N GLY A 389 0.44 7.32 -9.52
CA GLY A 389 1.51 8.30 -9.47
C GLY A 389 1.42 9.44 -10.47
N ALA A 390 2.45 10.29 -10.41
CA ALA A 390 2.58 11.53 -11.16
C ALA A 390 4.00 11.72 -11.68
N ASN A 391 4.11 12.30 -12.88
CA ASN A 391 5.38 12.62 -13.51
C ASN A 391 6.01 13.88 -12.90
N LYS A 392 5.23 14.73 -12.21
CA LYS A 392 5.73 15.96 -11.59
C LYS A 392 5.23 16.17 -10.16
N GLY A 393 6.07 16.83 -9.36
CA GLY A 393 5.78 17.18 -7.97
C GLY A 393 6.03 16.02 -7.00
N THR A 394 5.33 16.03 -5.87
CA THR A 394 5.48 15.06 -4.78
C THR A 394 4.14 14.65 -4.19
N ALA A 395 4.18 13.64 -3.32
CA ALA A 395 3.09 13.32 -2.42
C ALA A 395 2.83 14.47 -1.43
N GLY A 396 1.57 14.72 -1.09
CA GLY A 396 1.16 15.75 -0.15
C GLY A 396 0.17 16.75 -0.73
N TYR A 397 -0.24 17.67 0.12
CA TYR A 397 -1.07 18.82 -0.23
C TYR A 397 -0.62 20.04 0.58
N THR A 398 -0.95 21.24 0.11
CA THR A 398 -0.73 22.51 0.82
C THR A 398 -1.57 23.64 0.20
N ASN A 399 -1.90 24.65 1.00
CA ASN A 399 -2.51 25.88 0.49
C ASN A 399 -1.44 26.94 0.24
N ALA A 400 -0.61 26.71 -0.78
CA ALA A 400 0.38 27.66 -1.25
C ALA A 400 -0.15 28.55 -2.38
N THR A 401 0.45 29.72 -2.55
CA THR A 401 0.09 30.68 -3.63
C THR A 401 0.18 30.06 -5.02
N TYR A 402 1.16 29.19 -5.27
CA TYR A 402 1.33 28.50 -6.56
C TYR A 402 0.27 27.42 -6.83
N ASN A 403 -0.48 27.00 -5.79
CA ASN A 403 -1.65 26.10 -5.89
C ASN A 403 -2.97 26.87 -5.97
N THR A 404 -2.95 28.18 -6.21
CA THR A 404 -4.15 29.02 -6.22
C THR A 404 -4.49 29.51 -7.63
N ILE A 405 -5.73 29.32 -8.06
CA ILE A 405 -6.23 29.71 -9.36
C ILE A 405 -7.48 30.59 -9.26
N GLN A 406 -7.75 31.36 -10.31
CA GLN A 406 -9.04 32.02 -10.52
C GLN A 406 -9.88 31.20 -11.48
N TYR A 407 -11.05 30.76 -11.04
CA TYR A 407 -11.98 29.96 -11.84
C TYR A 407 -13.40 30.49 -11.68
N ASN A 408 -14.02 30.92 -12.80
CA ASN A 408 -15.37 31.50 -12.82
C ASN A 408 -15.59 32.61 -11.77
N GLY A 409 -14.61 33.50 -11.62
CA GLY A 409 -14.66 34.62 -10.67
C GLY A 409 -14.47 34.24 -9.20
N LYS A 410 -14.04 33.01 -8.90
CA LYS A 410 -13.71 32.53 -7.56
C LYS A 410 -12.25 32.12 -7.46
N THR A 411 -11.64 32.42 -6.33
CA THR A 411 -10.35 31.84 -5.93
C THR A 411 -10.57 30.39 -5.52
N VAL A 412 -9.82 29.47 -6.14
CA VAL A 412 -9.81 28.04 -5.79
C VAL A 412 -8.37 27.64 -5.48
N VAL A 413 -8.18 26.90 -4.39
CA VAL A 413 -6.89 26.29 -4.05
C VAL A 413 -6.96 24.83 -4.50
N THR A 414 -6.03 24.38 -5.35
CA THR A 414 -6.02 23.01 -5.89
C THR A 414 -5.46 21.99 -4.88
N GLU A 415 -4.78 22.48 -3.84
CA GLU A 415 -4.18 21.78 -2.69
C GLU A 415 -3.08 20.76 -3.02
N GLY A 416 -3.31 19.82 -3.94
CA GLY A 416 -2.38 18.74 -4.27
C GLY A 416 -1.01 19.24 -4.75
N LEU A 417 0.05 18.52 -4.36
CA LEU A 417 1.46 18.83 -4.67
C LEU A 417 2.03 18.13 -5.91
N SER A 418 1.17 17.51 -6.71
CA SER A 418 1.56 16.75 -7.90
C SER A 418 0.80 17.19 -9.14
N GLN A 419 1.43 17.07 -10.30
CA GLN A 419 0.86 17.36 -11.62
C GLN A 419 1.28 16.28 -12.61
N ASP A 420 0.64 16.27 -13.80
CA ASP A 420 0.96 15.33 -14.88
C ASP A 420 0.82 13.86 -14.44
N PRO A 421 -0.41 13.37 -14.13
CA PRO A 421 -0.61 12.02 -13.63
C PRO A 421 -0.16 10.94 -14.62
N THR A 422 0.46 9.88 -14.11
CA THR A 422 0.93 8.76 -14.92
C THR A 422 -0.15 7.68 -15.04
N TYR A 423 -0.95 7.73 -16.11
CA TYR A 423 -2.15 6.89 -16.25
C TYR A 423 -1.88 5.45 -16.73
N VAL A 424 -0.76 5.20 -17.40
CA VAL A 424 -0.44 3.89 -17.98
C VAL A 424 0.36 3.06 -16.97
N PRO A 425 -0.03 1.81 -16.70
CA PRO A 425 0.73 0.93 -15.80
C PRO A 425 2.02 0.45 -16.47
N VAL A 426 2.99 0.07 -15.65
CA VAL A 426 4.29 -0.43 -16.13
C VAL A 426 4.55 -1.81 -15.56
N LEU A 427 4.71 -2.81 -16.42
CA LEU A 427 5.08 -4.16 -16.02
C LEU A 427 6.60 -4.24 -15.87
N TYR A 428 7.06 -4.87 -14.80
CA TYR A 428 8.45 -5.24 -14.52
C TYR A 428 8.57 -6.77 -14.44
N ASP A 429 9.34 -7.37 -15.34
CA ASP A 429 9.64 -8.81 -15.36
C ASP A 429 11.09 -9.06 -14.92
N PRO A 430 11.35 -9.45 -13.65
CA PRO A 430 12.70 -9.67 -13.15
C PRO A 430 13.42 -10.84 -13.84
N SER A 431 12.70 -11.72 -14.53
CA SER A 431 13.30 -12.86 -15.23
C SER A 431 13.93 -12.49 -16.57
N LYS A 432 13.64 -11.29 -17.09
CA LYS A 432 14.23 -10.81 -18.33
C LYS A 432 15.65 -10.27 -18.12
N PRO A 433 16.50 -10.28 -19.15
CA PRO A 433 17.75 -9.54 -19.13
C PRO A 433 17.51 -8.05 -18.86
N LYS A 434 18.47 -7.41 -18.17
CA LYS A 434 18.49 -5.95 -17.99
C LYS A 434 18.36 -5.23 -19.33
N GLY A 435 17.57 -4.16 -19.38
CA GLY A 435 17.17 -3.43 -20.59
C GLY A 435 15.89 -3.98 -21.25
N GLN A 436 15.31 -5.06 -20.72
CA GLN A 436 14.09 -5.70 -21.26
C GLN A 436 13.07 -6.04 -20.16
N ARG A 437 13.31 -5.59 -18.92
CA ARG A 437 12.42 -5.93 -17.79
C ARG A 437 11.19 -5.04 -17.76
N ILE A 438 11.24 -3.84 -18.33
CA ILE A 438 10.12 -2.88 -18.33
C ILE A 438 9.32 -2.96 -19.64
N SER A 439 7.98 -2.96 -19.51
CA SER A 439 7.06 -2.78 -20.63
C SER A 439 5.74 -2.15 -20.19
N ASN A 440 5.20 -1.25 -21.02
CA ASN A 440 3.83 -0.76 -20.94
C ASN A 440 3.03 -1.10 -22.22
N ALA A 441 3.58 -1.98 -23.07
CA ALA A 441 3.01 -2.27 -24.38
C ALA A 441 1.67 -3.00 -24.26
N GLY A 442 0.66 -2.49 -24.96
CA GLY A 442 -0.68 -3.07 -24.98
C GLY A 442 -1.54 -2.75 -23.75
N PHE A 443 -1.07 -1.89 -22.84
CA PHE A 443 -1.85 -1.45 -21.69
C PHE A 443 -2.62 -0.17 -21.98
N SER A 444 -3.82 -0.08 -21.42
CA SER A 444 -4.66 1.12 -21.50
C SER A 444 -4.44 2.01 -20.28
N ALA A 445 -4.56 3.31 -20.50
CA ALA A 445 -4.55 4.31 -19.44
C ALA A 445 -5.78 4.14 -18.52
N SER A 446 -5.61 4.35 -17.21
CA SER A 446 -6.73 4.65 -16.32
C SER A 446 -7.37 5.98 -16.73
N THR A 447 -8.65 6.16 -16.41
CA THR A 447 -9.35 7.44 -16.60
C THR A 447 -9.31 8.32 -15.36
N ILE A 448 -8.75 7.83 -14.26
CA ILE A 448 -8.70 8.47 -12.95
C ILE A 448 -7.25 8.81 -12.60
N ALA A 449 -7.00 10.04 -12.17
CA ALA A 449 -5.69 10.45 -11.66
C ALA A 449 -5.47 9.87 -10.26
N ARG A 450 -4.77 8.74 -10.15
CA ARG A 450 -4.45 8.07 -8.88
C ARG A 450 -3.20 8.69 -8.24
N LEU A 451 -3.41 9.74 -7.45
CA LEU A 451 -2.36 10.60 -6.88
C LEU A 451 -2.16 10.35 -5.38
N TYR A 452 -1.86 11.39 -4.60
CA TYR A 452 -1.67 11.28 -3.16
C TYR A 452 -2.90 10.71 -2.45
N HIS A 453 -2.70 9.76 -1.53
CA HIS A 453 -3.75 8.91 -0.95
C HIS A 453 -4.43 7.93 -1.92
N SER A 454 -3.83 7.62 -3.08
CA SER A 454 -4.21 6.42 -3.82
C SER A 454 -3.55 5.18 -3.23
N SER A 455 -4.20 4.03 -3.42
CA SER A 455 -3.78 2.72 -2.94
C SER A 455 -4.04 1.65 -4.00
N ALA A 456 -3.24 0.59 -3.99
CA ALA A 456 -3.41 -0.56 -4.86
C ALA A 456 -2.94 -1.86 -4.21
N VAL A 457 -3.63 -2.96 -4.49
CA VAL A 457 -3.35 -4.27 -3.89
C VAL A 457 -3.73 -5.42 -4.81
N LEU A 458 -2.97 -6.53 -4.77
CA LEU A 458 -3.29 -7.78 -5.47
C LEU A 458 -4.51 -8.45 -4.83
N LEU A 459 -5.52 -8.79 -5.63
CA LEU A 459 -6.71 -9.55 -5.21
C LEU A 459 -6.55 -11.06 -5.44
N ALA A 460 -7.39 -11.86 -4.76
CA ALA A 460 -7.42 -13.32 -4.92
C ALA A 460 -7.80 -13.79 -6.33
N ASP A 461 -8.54 -12.99 -7.10
CA ASP A 461 -8.80 -13.27 -8.52
C ASP A 461 -7.58 -12.96 -9.41
N GLY A 462 -6.46 -12.48 -8.85
CA GLY A 462 -5.26 -12.10 -9.59
C GLY A 462 -5.37 -10.78 -10.36
N SER A 463 -6.45 -10.01 -10.19
CA SER A 463 -6.46 -8.60 -10.62
C SER A 463 -5.78 -7.71 -9.59
N VAL A 464 -5.53 -6.45 -9.96
CA VAL A 464 -5.03 -5.43 -9.04
C VAL A 464 -6.14 -4.43 -8.78
N MET A 465 -6.60 -4.33 -7.53
CA MET A 465 -7.51 -3.27 -7.10
C MET A 465 -6.73 -1.95 -7.01
N VAL A 466 -7.31 -0.87 -7.52
CA VAL A 466 -6.77 0.49 -7.45
C VAL A 466 -7.88 1.43 -6.98
N ALA A 467 -7.63 2.19 -5.91
CA ALA A 467 -8.61 3.08 -5.29
C ALA A 467 -7.96 4.39 -4.77
N GLY A 468 -8.77 5.35 -4.36
CA GLY A 468 -8.33 6.72 -4.06
C GLY A 468 -7.95 7.50 -5.31
N SER A 469 -7.59 8.77 -5.29
CA SER A 469 -6.92 9.54 -4.27
C SER A 469 -7.81 10.54 -3.56
N ASN A 470 -7.26 11.14 -2.51
CA ASN A 470 -7.77 12.33 -1.86
C ASN A 470 -6.61 13.32 -1.62
N PRO A 471 -6.20 14.12 -2.62
CA PRO A 471 -5.05 15.02 -2.50
C PRO A 471 -5.39 16.34 -1.78
N HIS A 472 -6.31 16.30 -0.81
CA HIS A 472 -6.88 17.48 -0.15
C HIS A 472 -6.80 17.39 1.36
N GLN A 473 -6.99 18.52 2.03
CA GLN A 473 -7.15 18.60 3.49
C GLN A 473 -8.47 17.98 3.95
N ASP A 474 -9.51 18.13 3.16
CA ASP A 474 -10.87 17.62 3.38
C ASP A 474 -11.52 17.28 2.03
N VAL A 475 -12.70 16.67 2.03
CA VAL A 475 -13.36 16.16 0.82
C VAL A 475 -13.60 17.26 -0.22
N SER A 476 -13.09 17.05 -1.44
CA SER A 476 -13.29 17.95 -2.60
C SER A 476 -13.71 17.17 -3.85
N LEU A 477 -15.01 17.17 -4.18
CA LEU A 477 -15.58 16.33 -5.26
C LEU A 477 -15.82 17.07 -6.59
N ASP A 478 -15.77 18.41 -6.59
CA ASP A 478 -16.17 19.25 -7.74
C ASP A 478 -15.07 20.25 -8.13
N MET A 479 -13.82 19.77 -8.20
CA MET A 479 -12.68 20.60 -8.56
C MET A 479 -12.68 20.95 -10.06
N PRO A 480 -12.22 22.16 -10.43
CA PRO A 480 -12.27 22.62 -11.80
C PRO A 480 -11.32 21.83 -12.71
N THR A 481 -11.80 21.45 -13.89
CA THR A 481 -11.01 20.77 -14.91
C THR A 481 -10.41 21.76 -15.91
N GLY A 482 -9.29 21.40 -16.54
CA GLY A 482 -8.67 22.22 -17.59
C GLY A 482 -7.99 23.49 -17.09
N THR A 483 -7.60 23.52 -15.82
CA THR A 483 -6.92 24.64 -15.16
C THR A 483 -5.40 24.43 -15.17
N THR A 484 -4.64 25.47 -14.83
CA THR A 484 -3.19 25.37 -14.61
C THR A 484 -2.83 26.14 -13.34
N PRO A 485 -2.32 25.47 -12.28
CA PRO A 485 -2.20 24.01 -12.15
C PRO A 485 -3.54 23.28 -12.26
N GLN A 486 -3.50 22.00 -12.64
CA GLN A 486 -4.68 21.15 -12.70
C GLN A 486 -5.14 20.84 -11.28
N ALA A 487 -6.44 20.98 -11.03
CA ALA A 487 -7.08 20.48 -9.84
C ALA A 487 -7.57 19.04 -10.05
N PHE A 488 -7.54 18.25 -9.00
CA PHE A 488 -7.99 16.85 -8.99
C PHE A 488 -9.05 16.70 -7.91
N ASN A 489 -9.93 15.69 -8.03
CA ASN A 489 -10.95 15.42 -7.03
C ASN A 489 -10.46 14.41 -5.98
N THR A 490 -11.08 14.43 -4.81
CA THR A 490 -11.29 13.23 -3.98
C THR A 490 -12.12 12.21 -4.79
N THR A 491 -11.73 10.94 -4.83
CA THR A 491 -12.51 9.89 -5.50
C THR A 491 -12.77 8.68 -4.60
N TYR A 492 -14.01 8.20 -4.65
CA TYR A 492 -14.47 6.98 -4.00
C TYR A 492 -14.59 5.82 -5.00
N GLU A 493 -14.06 5.98 -6.21
CA GLU A 493 -14.19 4.99 -7.27
C GLU A 493 -13.11 3.92 -7.14
N ILE A 494 -13.50 2.66 -7.26
CA ILE A 494 -12.59 1.51 -7.28
C ILE A 494 -12.45 1.04 -8.73
N GLU A 495 -11.21 0.98 -9.20
CA GLU A 495 -10.85 0.31 -10.44
C GLU A 495 -10.24 -1.07 -10.16
N LYS A 496 -10.40 -1.99 -11.10
CA LYS A 496 -9.52 -3.16 -11.25
C LYS A 496 -8.67 -2.97 -12.49
N TRP A 497 -7.36 -3.13 -12.34
CA TRP A 497 -6.46 -3.39 -13.45
C TRP A 497 -6.34 -4.88 -13.70
N TYR A 498 -6.50 -5.28 -14.96
CA TYR A 498 -6.47 -6.67 -15.38
C TYR A 498 -5.11 -7.03 -15.99
N PRO A 499 -4.33 -7.93 -15.38
CA PRO A 499 -3.02 -8.29 -15.90
C PRO A 499 -3.09 -9.03 -17.26
N PRO A 500 -1.95 -9.18 -17.96
CA PRO A 500 -1.91 -9.81 -19.29
C PRO A 500 -2.53 -11.22 -19.38
N TYR A 501 -2.56 -11.96 -18.27
CA TYR A 501 -3.11 -13.31 -18.20
C TYR A 501 -4.62 -13.37 -17.98
N TRP A 502 -5.31 -12.23 -17.83
CA TRP A 502 -6.68 -12.18 -17.32
C TRP A 502 -7.70 -12.94 -18.18
N ASP A 503 -7.61 -12.82 -19.50
CA ASP A 503 -8.58 -13.38 -20.44
C ASP A 503 -8.36 -14.89 -20.72
N GLU A 504 -7.32 -15.49 -20.12
CA GLU A 504 -6.98 -16.89 -20.33
C GLU A 504 -7.74 -17.84 -19.38
N PRO A 505 -8.07 -19.07 -19.81
CA PRO A 505 -8.71 -20.06 -18.94
C PRO A 505 -7.85 -20.39 -17.72
N ARG A 506 -8.39 -20.15 -16.52
CA ARG A 506 -7.67 -20.30 -15.26
C ARG A 506 -7.58 -21.75 -14.79
N PRO A 507 -6.40 -22.24 -14.37
CA PRO A 507 -6.27 -23.58 -13.82
C PRO A 507 -6.99 -23.70 -12.47
N TYR A 508 -7.55 -24.88 -12.21
CA TYR A 508 -8.19 -25.24 -10.95
C TYR A 508 -7.42 -26.39 -10.25
N PRO A 509 -6.32 -26.08 -9.55
CA PRO A 509 -5.46 -27.08 -8.91
C PRO A 509 -6.18 -27.79 -7.74
N GLN A 510 -5.94 -29.09 -7.59
CA GLN A 510 -6.37 -29.88 -6.43
C GLN A 510 -5.20 -30.08 -5.47
N GLY A 511 -5.49 -30.17 -4.17
CA GLY A 511 -4.46 -30.42 -3.15
C GLY A 511 -3.72 -29.18 -2.64
N VAL A 512 -4.19 -27.96 -2.96
CA VAL A 512 -3.60 -26.73 -2.41
C VAL A 512 -3.75 -26.72 -0.88
N PRO A 513 -2.66 -26.60 -0.11
CA PRO A 513 -2.71 -26.70 1.34
C PRO A 513 -3.45 -25.52 1.97
N ASN A 514 -3.84 -25.65 3.25
CA ASN A 514 -4.30 -24.51 4.06
C ASN A 514 -3.12 -23.82 4.75
N THR A 515 -2.00 -24.52 4.91
CA THR A 515 -0.82 -24.02 5.61
C THR A 515 0.44 -24.44 4.87
N VAL A 516 1.41 -23.53 4.78
CA VAL A 516 2.77 -23.86 4.35
C VAL A 516 3.74 -23.54 5.49
N LEU A 517 4.40 -24.57 6.00
CA LEU A 517 5.37 -24.46 7.09
C LEU A 517 6.79 -24.21 6.56
N TYR A 518 7.72 -23.91 7.46
CA TYR A 518 9.15 -23.90 7.18
C TYR A 518 9.70 -25.32 7.37
N GLY A 519 10.05 -26.00 6.28
CA GLY A 519 10.45 -27.41 6.29
C GLY A 519 9.26 -28.38 6.35
N GLY A 520 9.57 -29.67 6.43
CA GLY A 520 8.60 -30.76 6.42
C GLY A 520 8.56 -31.53 5.10
N SER A 521 7.62 -32.47 5.00
CA SER A 521 7.43 -33.29 3.82
C SER A 521 6.81 -32.49 2.66
N PRO A 522 7.16 -32.83 1.40
CA PRO A 522 6.47 -32.29 0.24
C PRO A 522 4.98 -32.65 0.25
N PHE A 523 4.18 -31.86 -0.45
CA PHE A 523 2.76 -32.11 -0.68
C PHE A 523 2.46 -32.19 -2.17
N ASN A 524 1.40 -32.93 -2.51
CA ASN A 524 1.01 -33.12 -3.90
C ASN A 524 -0.05 -32.11 -4.32
N ILE A 525 0.15 -31.51 -5.50
CA ILE A 525 -0.86 -30.73 -6.20
C ILE A 525 -1.12 -31.36 -7.55
N THR A 526 -2.37 -31.48 -7.98
CA THR A 526 -2.72 -31.98 -9.31
C THR A 526 -3.40 -30.90 -10.13
N VAL A 527 -2.97 -30.74 -11.39
CA VAL A 527 -3.61 -29.89 -12.38
C VAL A 527 -4.20 -30.77 -13.48
N ASN A 528 -5.47 -30.53 -13.81
CA ASN A 528 -6.17 -31.31 -14.82
C ASN A 528 -5.57 -31.09 -16.23
N GLY A 529 -5.55 -32.15 -17.05
CA GLY A 529 -5.02 -32.12 -18.40
C GLY A 529 -5.67 -31.10 -19.33
N THR A 530 -6.90 -30.64 -19.06
CA THR A 530 -7.57 -29.58 -19.84
C THR A 530 -6.81 -28.26 -19.84
N PHE A 531 -6.10 -27.94 -18.75
CA PHE A 531 -5.30 -26.71 -18.62
C PHE A 531 -3.89 -26.89 -19.18
N MET A 532 -3.45 -28.15 -19.32
CA MET A 532 -2.12 -28.51 -19.79
C MET A 532 -2.12 -28.68 -21.32
N GLY A 533 -2.99 -29.55 -21.83
CA GLY A 533 -3.14 -29.85 -23.25
C GLY A 533 -1.88 -30.47 -23.86
N ASP A 534 -1.70 -30.30 -25.17
CA ASP A 534 -0.57 -30.88 -25.91
C ASP A 534 0.80 -30.37 -25.46
N SER A 535 0.83 -29.22 -24.77
CA SER A 535 2.04 -28.62 -24.20
C SER A 535 2.28 -29.04 -22.75
N ALA A 536 1.71 -30.15 -22.27
CA ALA A 536 1.74 -30.53 -20.86
C ALA A 536 3.16 -30.60 -20.28
N ASN A 537 4.13 -31.18 -21.00
CA ASN A 537 5.53 -31.22 -20.53
C ASN A 537 6.10 -29.81 -20.32
N ALA A 538 5.90 -28.92 -21.30
CA ALA A 538 6.44 -27.57 -21.25
C ALA A 538 5.74 -26.74 -20.16
N LYS A 539 4.42 -26.84 -20.02
CA LYS A 539 3.67 -26.17 -18.96
C LYS A 539 4.02 -26.71 -17.58
N ALA A 540 4.22 -28.02 -17.43
CA ALA A 540 4.65 -28.63 -16.19
C ALA A 540 5.99 -28.05 -15.73
N ALA A 541 6.98 -27.98 -16.63
CA ALA A 541 8.30 -27.41 -16.35
C ALA A 541 8.31 -25.89 -16.08
N ASN A 542 7.26 -25.16 -16.49
CA ASN A 542 7.14 -23.71 -16.33
C ASN A 542 6.03 -23.32 -15.33
N THR A 543 5.53 -24.27 -14.54
CA THR A 543 4.54 -23.97 -13.50
C THR A 543 5.20 -23.23 -12.34
N LYS A 544 4.46 -22.33 -11.71
CA LYS A 544 4.94 -21.60 -10.53
C LYS A 544 3.95 -21.81 -9.38
N PHE A 545 4.49 -22.10 -8.20
CA PHE A 545 3.76 -22.18 -6.93
C PHE A 545 4.11 -20.96 -6.10
N ALA A 546 3.26 -19.94 -6.14
CA ALA A 546 3.54 -18.65 -5.54
C ALA A 546 2.81 -18.50 -4.21
N ILE A 547 3.52 -18.08 -3.18
CA ILE A 547 2.98 -17.55 -1.92
C ILE A 547 3.17 -16.04 -1.97
N ILE A 548 2.09 -15.28 -2.04
CA ILE A 548 2.12 -13.82 -2.12
C ILE A 548 1.36 -13.24 -0.93
N ARG A 549 2.04 -12.43 -0.13
CA ARG A 549 1.42 -11.54 0.84
C ARG A 549 1.24 -10.17 0.17
N PRO A 550 0.00 -9.71 -0.07
CA PRO A 550 -0.24 -8.43 -0.76
C PRO A 550 0.29 -7.21 0.00
N GLY A 551 0.30 -7.27 1.33
CA GLY A 551 0.74 -6.18 2.22
C GLY A 551 -0.39 -5.21 2.59
N PHE A 552 -0.05 -4.20 3.41
CA PHE A 552 -0.91 -3.06 3.73
C PHE A 552 -0.61 -1.91 2.76
N SER A 553 -1.58 -1.52 1.95
CA SER A 553 -1.39 -0.46 0.95
C SER A 553 -1.72 0.89 1.56
N THR A 554 -0.77 1.83 1.49
CA THR A 554 -1.02 3.25 1.78
C THR A 554 0.12 4.13 1.25
N HIS A 555 -0.16 5.37 0.86
CA HIS A 555 0.86 6.38 0.50
C HIS A 555 1.96 5.87 -0.45
N ALA A 556 1.55 5.15 -1.51
CA ALA A 556 2.42 4.51 -2.50
C ALA A 556 3.32 3.36 -1.98
N MET A 557 3.04 2.83 -0.79
CA MET A 557 3.73 1.67 -0.21
C MET A 557 2.82 0.46 -0.08
N ASN A 558 3.42 -0.73 -0.07
CA ASN A 558 2.77 -1.97 0.38
C ASN A 558 3.59 -2.58 1.51
N MET A 559 3.29 -2.16 2.75
CA MET A 559 4.03 -2.59 3.93
C MET A 559 3.87 -4.11 4.13
N GLY A 560 4.99 -4.82 4.30
CA GLY A 560 5.00 -6.28 4.46
C GLY A 560 4.71 -7.11 3.20
N GLN A 561 4.57 -6.49 2.01
CA GLN A 561 4.38 -7.22 0.76
C GLN A 561 5.59 -8.13 0.46
N ARG A 562 5.33 -9.40 0.14
CA ARG A 562 6.36 -10.39 -0.24
C ARG A 562 5.81 -11.38 -1.25
N ALA A 563 6.65 -11.84 -2.18
CA ALA A 563 6.36 -12.94 -3.07
C ALA A 563 7.45 -14.01 -2.98
N VAL A 564 7.05 -15.25 -2.67
CA VAL A 564 7.93 -16.42 -2.55
C VAL A 564 7.45 -17.53 -3.46
N TYR A 565 8.37 -18.18 -4.16
CA TYR A 565 8.07 -19.27 -5.08
C TYR A 565 8.65 -20.58 -4.56
N LEU A 566 7.89 -21.67 -4.63
CA LEU A 566 8.32 -22.97 -4.11
C LEU A 566 8.98 -23.82 -5.20
N ASP A 567 9.92 -24.66 -4.76
CA ASP A 567 10.56 -25.68 -5.59
C ASP A 567 9.65 -26.92 -5.73
N TYR A 568 9.72 -27.58 -6.87
CA TYR A 568 8.84 -28.70 -7.19
C TYR A 568 9.44 -29.66 -8.22
N THR A 569 8.87 -30.86 -8.27
CA THR A 569 9.00 -31.79 -9.39
C THR A 569 7.62 -32.21 -9.84
N TYR A 570 7.52 -32.94 -10.95
CA TYR A 570 6.25 -33.28 -11.55
C TYR A 570 6.26 -34.61 -12.29
N THR A 571 5.07 -35.17 -12.48
CA THR A 571 4.79 -36.30 -13.39
C THR A 571 3.65 -35.91 -14.31
N VAL A 572 3.92 -35.97 -15.62
CA VAL A 572 2.89 -35.80 -16.66
C VAL A 572 2.24 -37.14 -16.94
N ASN A 573 0.96 -37.25 -16.65
CA ASN A 573 0.18 -38.47 -16.81
C ASN A 573 -0.26 -38.68 -18.27
N ASP A 574 -0.77 -39.87 -18.57
CA ASP A 574 -1.21 -40.26 -19.91
C ASP A 574 -2.41 -39.46 -20.45
N ASP A 575 -3.15 -38.78 -19.58
CA ASP A 575 -4.31 -37.93 -19.88
C ASP A 575 -3.95 -36.42 -19.90
N ALA A 576 -2.66 -36.09 -19.97
CA ALA A 576 -2.08 -34.74 -19.88
C ALA A 576 -2.22 -34.05 -18.51
N SER A 577 -2.90 -34.66 -17.53
CA SER A 577 -2.89 -34.13 -16.16
C SER A 577 -1.48 -34.20 -15.58
N VAL A 578 -1.19 -33.30 -14.65
CA VAL A 578 0.13 -33.22 -14.02
C VAL A 578 -0.01 -33.27 -12.52
N THR A 579 0.70 -34.22 -11.91
CA THR A 579 0.86 -34.30 -10.47
C THR A 579 2.21 -33.70 -10.11
N TYR A 580 2.19 -32.64 -9.32
CA TYR A 580 3.36 -31.96 -8.78
C TYR A 580 3.61 -32.44 -7.37
N MET A 581 4.88 -32.63 -7.02
CA MET A 581 5.33 -32.78 -5.65
C MET A 581 6.10 -31.50 -5.29
N VAL A 582 5.52 -30.71 -4.40
CA VAL A 582 5.97 -29.35 -4.07
C VAL A 582 6.59 -29.35 -2.68
N ASN A 583 7.82 -28.82 -2.58
CA ASN A 583 8.47 -28.64 -1.28
C ASN A 583 7.81 -27.49 -0.50
N PRO A 584 7.71 -27.58 0.84
CA PRO A 584 7.37 -26.43 1.67
C PRO A 584 8.49 -25.37 1.64
N LEU A 585 8.35 -24.31 2.45
CA LEU A 585 9.39 -23.28 2.54
C LEU A 585 10.70 -23.88 3.09
N PRO A 586 11.88 -23.33 2.75
CA PRO A 586 13.14 -23.72 3.38
C PRO A 586 13.08 -23.74 4.92
N ASN A 587 13.67 -24.76 5.56
CA ASN A 587 13.63 -24.96 7.00
C ASN A 587 14.66 -24.10 7.76
N THR A 588 14.80 -22.82 7.41
CA THR A 588 15.82 -21.93 7.95
C THR A 588 15.23 -20.74 8.68
N LYS A 589 15.95 -20.22 9.67
CA LYS A 589 15.60 -18.94 10.33
C LYS A 589 15.60 -17.77 9.33
N ALA A 590 16.49 -17.79 8.34
CA ALA A 590 16.54 -16.82 7.26
C ALA A 590 15.21 -16.77 6.48
N MET A 591 14.63 -17.93 6.11
CA MET A 591 13.34 -17.97 5.42
C MET A 591 12.19 -17.49 6.30
N ASN A 592 12.20 -17.83 7.60
CA ASN A 592 11.24 -17.30 8.58
C ASN A 592 11.29 -15.77 8.69
N ARG A 593 12.44 -15.13 8.43
CA ARG A 593 12.57 -13.67 8.45
C ARG A 593 12.18 -13.01 7.14
N LEU A 594 12.39 -13.68 6.01
CA LEU A 594 12.01 -13.16 4.70
C LEU A 594 10.51 -13.20 4.44
N LEU A 595 9.86 -14.28 4.86
CA LEU A 595 8.40 -14.42 4.82
C LEU A 595 7.93 -14.87 6.19
N VAL A 596 7.79 -13.88 7.08
CA VAL A 596 7.33 -14.07 8.46
C VAL A 596 5.97 -14.77 8.55
N PRO A 597 5.65 -15.39 9.69
CA PRO A 597 4.39 -16.10 9.86
C PRO A 597 3.18 -15.17 9.66
N GLY A 598 2.07 -15.76 9.23
CA GLY A 598 0.82 -15.02 9.00
C GLY A 598 0.19 -15.32 7.64
N PRO A 599 -0.89 -14.62 7.29
CA PRO A 599 -1.70 -14.93 6.12
C PRO A 599 -0.99 -14.52 4.82
N ALA A 600 -1.25 -15.29 3.76
CA ALA A 600 -0.83 -15.02 2.39
C ALA A 600 -1.78 -15.74 1.42
N PHE A 601 -1.69 -15.44 0.12
CA PHE A 601 -2.38 -16.19 -0.92
C PHE A 601 -1.43 -17.17 -1.60
N PHE A 602 -1.93 -18.39 -1.85
CA PHE A 602 -1.26 -19.40 -2.64
C PHE A 602 -1.87 -19.46 -4.04
N TYR A 603 -1.03 -19.30 -5.06
CA TYR A 603 -1.40 -19.38 -6.48
C TYR A 603 -0.65 -20.51 -7.18
N VAL A 604 -1.33 -21.19 -8.10
CA VAL A 604 -0.69 -22.10 -9.06
C VAL A 604 -0.78 -21.48 -10.44
N THR A 605 0.36 -21.10 -10.99
CA THR A 605 0.44 -20.43 -12.29
C THR A 605 0.94 -21.40 -13.35
N VAL A 606 0.08 -21.74 -14.31
CA VAL A 606 0.36 -22.71 -15.38
C VAL A 606 0.55 -21.96 -16.68
N GLY A 607 1.76 -22.03 -17.27
CA GLY A 607 2.05 -21.34 -18.54
C GLY A 607 1.97 -19.80 -18.49
N GLY A 608 1.93 -19.22 -17.29
CA GLY A 608 1.69 -17.78 -17.07
C GLY A 608 0.26 -17.42 -16.67
N VAL A 609 -0.65 -18.39 -16.58
CA VAL A 609 -2.04 -18.15 -16.17
C VAL A 609 -2.26 -18.63 -14.74
N PRO A 610 -2.57 -17.74 -13.77
CA PRO A 610 -2.77 -18.14 -12.39
C PRO A 610 -4.15 -18.72 -12.11
N SER A 611 -4.20 -19.65 -11.18
CA SER A 611 -5.44 -20.02 -10.48
C SER A 611 -6.02 -18.83 -9.72
N TYR A 612 -7.23 -18.98 -9.17
CA TYR A 612 -7.62 -18.14 -8.04
C TYR A 612 -6.66 -18.40 -6.87
N GLY A 613 -6.34 -17.33 -6.14
CA GLY A 613 -5.55 -17.38 -4.92
C GLY A 613 -6.37 -17.99 -3.80
N LYS A 614 -5.78 -18.95 -3.10
CA LYS A 614 -6.34 -19.50 -1.87
C LYS A 614 -5.63 -18.89 -0.67
N LYS A 615 -6.36 -18.35 0.30
CA LYS A 615 -5.78 -17.86 1.55
C LYS A 615 -5.18 -19.04 2.32
N ILE A 616 -3.94 -18.89 2.73
CA ILE A 616 -3.20 -19.85 3.55
C ILE A 616 -2.55 -19.15 4.74
N MET A 617 -2.18 -19.93 5.75
CA MET A 617 -1.28 -19.48 6.80
C MET A 617 0.16 -19.92 6.48
N VAL A 618 1.10 -18.98 6.58
CA VAL A 618 2.53 -19.25 6.49
C VAL A 618 3.08 -19.45 7.88
N GLY A 619 3.90 -20.50 8.09
CA GLY A 619 4.64 -20.73 9.32
C GLY A 619 3.81 -21.15 10.54
N THR A 620 2.48 -21.06 10.45
CA THR A 620 1.53 -21.41 11.51
C THR A 620 0.23 -21.97 10.92
N SER A 621 -0.68 -22.44 11.77
CA SER A 621 -2.00 -22.97 11.37
C SER A 621 -3.13 -21.98 11.67
N PHE A 622 -4.31 -22.20 11.07
CA PHE A 622 -5.50 -21.39 11.31
C PHE A 622 -6.17 -21.62 12.67
N THR A 623 -5.72 -22.60 13.48
CA THR A 623 -6.40 -22.95 14.73
C THR A 623 -6.03 -22.00 15.86
N GLY A 624 -6.77 -20.90 15.95
CA GLY A 624 -6.90 -20.06 17.15
C GLY A 624 -5.77 -19.05 17.32
N THR A 625 -6.15 -17.80 17.57
CA THR A 625 -5.29 -16.66 17.85
C THR A 625 -4.43 -16.91 19.09
N GLY A 626 -3.28 -17.55 18.90
CA GLY A 626 -2.20 -17.47 19.88
C GLY A 626 -1.80 -16.02 20.09
N ASN A 627 -1.32 -15.70 21.29
CA ASN A 627 -0.66 -14.43 21.54
C ASN A 627 0.58 -14.36 20.62
N VAL A 628 0.73 -13.25 19.90
CA VAL A 628 2.07 -12.83 19.45
C VAL A 628 2.80 -12.22 20.66
N PRO A 629 4.12 -12.33 20.79
CA PRO A 629 5.04 -13.07 19.93
C PRO A 629 4.99 -14.59 20.17
N PHE A 630 5.40 -15.37 19.17
CA PHE A 630 5.61 -16.81 19.30
C PHE A 630 6.87 -17.28 18.57
N THR A 631 7.40 -18.44 18.94
CA THR A 631 8.53 -19.04 18.23
C THR A 631 8.01 -19.90 17.09
N ALA A 632 8.28 -19.52 15.83
CA ALA A 632 7.95 -20.35 14.68
C ALA A 632 8.68 -21.70 14.75
N ALA A 633 7.93 -22.80 14.59
CA ALA A 633 8.50 -24.15 14.57
C ALA A 633 9.10 -24.44 13.19
N LEU A 634 10.40 -24.75 13.16
CA LEU A 634 11.05 -25.26 11.95
C LEU A 634 10.85 -26.79 11.88
N GLY A 635 10.29 -27.26 10.77
CA GLY A 635 10.13 -28.67 10.46
C GLY A 635 11.43 -29.34 10.03
N SER A 636 11.32 -30.59 9.60
CA SER A 636 12.46 -31.36 9.07
C SER A 636 13.05 -30.68 7.82
N ALA A 637 14.32 -30.98 7.53
CA ALA A 637 14.96 -30.54 6.30
C ALA A 637 14.14 -30.96 5.07
N LEU A 638 14.19 -30.12 4.03
CA LEU A 638 13.59 -30.45 2.74
C LEU A 638 14.24 -31.71 2.19
N ILE A 639 13.43 -32.57 1.57
CA ILE A 639 13.95 -33.75 0.88
C ILE A 639 14.33 -33.39 -0.56
N SER A 640 15.28 -34.13 -1.12
CA SER A 640 15.57 -34.05 -2.55
C SER A 640 14.36 -34.55 -3.33
N LEU A 641 13.87 -33.73 -4.26
CA LEU A 641 12.76 -34.11 -5.13
C LEU A 641 13.26 -35.09 -6.21
N PRO A 642 12.48 -36.12 -6.58
CA PRO A 642 12.82 -37.00 -7.70
C PRO A 642 12.84 -36.24 -9.02
N ALA A 643 13.50 -36.82 -10.02
CA ALA A 643 13.55 -36.23 -11.36
C ALA A 643 12.14 -36.09 -11.96
N PRO A 644 11.87 -35.01 -12.72
CA PRO A 644 10.58 -34.84 -13.36
C PRO A 644 10.33 -35.90 -14.42
N VAL A 645 9.09 -36.37 -14.53
CA VAL A 645 8.65 -37.38 -15.50
C VAL A 645 7.82 -36.72 -16.59
N ASN A 646 8.41 -36.62 -17.78
CA ASN A 646 7.72 -36.12 -18.98
C ASN A 646 6.96 -37.25 -19.69
N SER A 647 5.85 -36.91 -20.33
CA SER A 647 5.12 -37.81 -21.22
C SER A 647 5.69 -37.77 -22.63
N THR A 648 5.74 -38.90 -23.32
CA THR A 648 6.12 -38.92 -24.75
C THR A 648 5.02 -38.38 -25.67
N LYS A 649 3.80 -38.20 -25.16
CA LYS A 649 2.62 -37.77 -25.94
C LYS A 649 2.47 -36.24 -26.05
N PHE A 650 2.88 -35.49 -25.03
CA PHE A 650 2.52 -34.07 -24.87
C PHE A 650 3.75 -33.15 -24.93
N THR A 651 4.34 -33.04 -26.12
CA THR A 651 5.64 -32.40 -26.36
C THR A 651 5.56 -31.02 -27.02
N ALA A 652 4.36 -30.47 -27.24
CA ALA A 652 4.21 -29.17 -27.88
C ALA A 652 4.83 -28.05 -27.02
N SER A 653 5.33 -27.00 -27.68
CA SER A 653 5.81 -25.80 -27.00
C SER A 653 4.66 -24.99 -26.40
N ILE A 654 4.94 -24.14 -25.41
CA ILE A 654 3.94 -23.19 -24.91
C ILE A 654 3.75 -22.10 -25.96
N SER A 655 2.57 -22.04 -26.55
CA SER A 655 2.17 -20.93 -27.43
C SER A 655 1.56 -19.83 -26.55
N ARG A 656 2.28 -18.72 -26.32
CA ARG A 656 1.67 -17.51 -25.76
C ARG A 656 1.13 -16.65 -26.89
N ALA A 657 -0.14 -16.24 -26.79
CA ALA A 657 -0.65 -15.16 -27.62
C ALA A 657 0.11 -13.87 -27.25
N GLY A 658 0.99 -13.38 -28.14
CA GLY A 658 1.69 -12.11 -27.96
C GLY A 658 3.22 -12.15 -28.03
N SER A 659 3.87 -13.32 -28.10
CA SER A 659 5.29 -13.38 -28.46
C SER A 659 5.46 -13.27 -29.98
N SER A 660 5.27 -12.08 -30.54
CA SER A 660 5.86 -11.77 -31.84
C SER A 660 7.35 -11.57 -31.63
N SER A 661 8.12 -12.67 -31.61
CA SER A 661 9.52 -12.59 -32.03
C SER A 661 9.51 -12.08 -33.46
N SER A 662 10.09 -10.92 -33.69
CA SER A 662 10.31 -10.31 -35.00
C SER A 662 11.34 -11.13 -35.81
N SER A 663 10.95 -12.33 -36.23
CA SER A 663 11.70 -13.17 -37.16
C SER A 663 10.77 -14.28 -37.64
N ASP A 664 10.01 -13.96 -38.69
CA ASP A 664 9.36 -14.86 -39.66
C ASP A 664 7.96 -14.35 -40.04
N PHE A 665 7.92 -13.17 -40.64
CA PHE A 665 6.85 -12.80 -41.57
C PHE A 665 7.05 -13.59 -42.87
N GLY A 666 6.69 -14.88 -42.85
CA GLY A 666 6.76 -15.74 -44.03
C GLY A 666 5.86 -15.23 -45.15
N LEU A 667 6.42 -15.16 -46.36
CA LEU A 667 5.80 -14.72 -47.62
C LEU A 667 4.40 -15.33 -47.87
N GLY A 668 4.13 -16.53 -47.36
CA GLY A 668 2.83 -17.22 -47.46
C GLY A 668 1.66 -16.51 -46.76
N LYS A 669 1.89 -15.77 -45.66
CA LYS A 669 0.83 -15.00 -44.98
C LYS A 669 0.45 -13.73 -45.75
N ILE A 670 1.40 -13.12 -46.46
CA ILE A 670 1.15 -11.96 -47.34
C ILE A 670 0.31 -12.37 -48.54
N ILE A 671 0.60 -13.53 -49.14
CA ILE A 671 -0.19 -14.10 -50.24
C ILE A 671 -1.60 -14.46 -49.76
N GLY A 672 -1.74 -15.05 -48.57
CA GLY A 672 -3.05 -15.37 -48.00
C GLY A 672 -3.93 -14.14 -47.74
N ILE A 673 -3.36 -13.06 -47.22
CA ILE A 673 -4.08 -11.79 -46.98
C ILE A 673 -4.42 -11.09 -48.30
N ALA A 674 -3.53 -11.12 -49.30
CA ALA A 674 -3.79 -10.55 -50.62
C ALA A 674 -4.91 -11.31 -51.36
N VAL A 675 -4.93 -12.65 -51.29
CA VAL A 675 -5.96 -13.48 -51.91
C VAL A 675 -7.31 -13.32 -51.21
N ALA A 676 -7.33 -13.25 -49.87
CA ALA A 676 -8.55 -12.98 -49.10
C ALA A 676 -9.09 -11.56 -49.38
N GLY A 677 -8.21 -10.55 -49.46
CA GLY A 677 -8.58 -9.19 -49.83
C GLY A 677 -9.16 -9.10 -51.25
N ALA A 678 -8.57 -9.80 -52.21
CA ALA A 678 -9.08 -9.86 -53.59
C ALA A 678 -10.45 -10.56 -53.67
N ALA A 679 -10.67 -11.63 -52.88
CA ALA A 679 -11.96 -12.31 -52.82
C ALA A 679 -13.07 -11.43 -52.21
N VAL A 680 -12.75 -10.67 -51.15
CA VAL A 680 -13.70 -9.72 -50.53
C VAL A 680 -14.03 -8.58 -51.49
N LEU A 681 -13.03 -8.03 -52.19
CA LEU A 681 -13.26 -6.99 -53.20
C LEU A 681 -14.09 -7.50 -54.38
N ALA A 682 -13.89 -8.75 -54.80
CA ALA A 682 -14.70 -9.38 -55.84
C ALA A 682 -16.16 -9.56 -55.38
N LEU A 683 -16.39 -9.97 -54.13
CA LEU A 683 -17.73 -10.11 -53.56
C LEU A 683 -18.44 -8.76 -53.39
N ILE A 684 -17.72 -7.70 -52.99
CA ILE A 684 -18.24 -6.34 -52.93
C ILE A 684 -18.59 -5.83 -54.33
N ALA A 685 -17.74 -6.08 -55.33
CA ALA A 685 -18.02 -5.72 -56.72
C ALA A 685 -19.26 -6.46 -57.25
N LEU A 686 -19.43 -7.74 -56.90
CA LEU A 686 -20.59 -8.54 -57.28
C LEU A 686 -21.87 -8.04 -56.60
N GLY A 687 -21.79 -7.67 -55.32
CA GLY A 687 -22.86 -7.00 -54.57
C GLY A 687 -23.27 -5.66 -55.18
N CYS A 688 -22.29 -4.82 -55.55
CA CYS A 688 -22.52 -3.55 -56.24
C CYS A 688 -23.16 -3.74 -57.63
N CYS A 689 -22.75 -4.77 -58.38
CA CYS A 689 -23.37 -5.12 -59.67
C CYS A 689 -24.82 -5.58 -59.51
N LEU A 690 -25.12 -6.39 -58.49
CA LEU A 690 -26.49 -6.84 -58.19
C LEU A 690 -27.37 -5.70 -57.67
N TRP A 691 -26.81 -4.78 -56.89
CA TRP A 691 -27.50 -3.58 -56.40
C TRP A 691 -27.82 -2.60 -57.54
N ARG A 692 -26.88 -2.38 -58.47
CA ARG A 692 -27.11 -1.59 -59.70
C ARG A 692 -28.16 -2.22 -60.63
N ARG A 693 -28.35 -3.54 -60.60
CA ARG A 693 -29.41 -4.23 -61.37
C ARG A 693 -30.79 -4.09 -60.73
N LYS A 694 -30.86 -3.84 -59.42
CA LYS A 694 -32.12 -3.68 -58.65
C LYS A 694 -32.57 -2.22 -58.52
N GLY A 695 -31.66 -1.26 -58.69
CA GLY A 695 -31.95 0.19 -58.60
C GLY A 695 -32.53 0.85 -59.86
N ARG A 696 -32.84 0.10 -60.92
CA ARG A 696 -33.28 0.66 -62.21
C ARG A 696 -34.79 0.95 -62.31
N ASN A 697 -35.51 0.96 -61.19
CA ASN A 697 -36.97 1.14 -61.19
C ASN A 697 -37.53 2.26 -60.30
N ASN A 698 -36.73 3.12 -59.68
CA ASN A 698 -37.29 4.30 -59.00
C ASN A 698 -36.35 5.51 -59.16
N ASN A 699 -36.70 6.38 -60.10
CA ASN A 699 -36.21 7.76 -60.17
C ASN A 699 -37.06 8.63 -59.23
N GLU A 700 -36.44 9.45 -58.37
CA GLU A 700 -36.48 10.92 -58.47
C GLU A 700 -35.57 11.61 -57.41
N LYS A 701 -34.65 12.44 -57.93
CA LYS A 701 -34.05 13.70 -57.44
C LYS A 701 -33.63 13.80 -55.95
N ALA A 702 -32.36 13.76 -55.55
CA ALA A 702 -31.16 14.59 -55.84
C ALA A 702 -31.14 16.00 -55.19
N ALA A 703 -30.26 16.19 -54.19
CA ALA A 703 -29.34 17.33 -54.09
C ALA A 703 -28.22 17.06 -53.06
N ALA A 704 -27.01 17.47 -53.41
CA ALA A 704 -25.73 17.15 -52.80
C ALA A 704 -25.31 18.10 -51.67
N ARG A 705 -24.37 17.65 -50.81
CA ARG A 705 -23.13 18.41 -50.48
C ARG A 705 -22.10 17.59 -49.71
N GLN A 706 -20.85 17.97 -49.96
CA GLN A 706 -19.59 17.36 -49.60
C GLN A 706 -19.19 17.50 -48.12
N SER A 707 -18.38 16.53 -47.73
CA SER A 707 -17.36 16.50 -46.67
C SER A 707 -16.94 17.81 -46.00
N THR A 708 -17.15 17.86 -44.69
CA THR A 708 -16.15 18.17 -43.65
C THR A 708 -16.67 17.55 -42.35
N ALA A 709 -15.78 16.92 -41.57
CA ALA A 709 -16.12 16.38 -40.26
C ALA A 709 -15.81 17.45 -39.19
N PRO A 710 -16.81 17.87 -38.40
CA PRO A 710 -16.57 18.42 -37.07
C PRO A 710 -17.07 17.44 -36.01
N TRP A 711 -16.21 17.21 -35.03
CA TRP A 711 -16.60 16.68 -33.72
C TRP A 711 -17.75 17.52 -33.16
N THR A 712 -18.86 16.85 -32.82
CA THR A 712 -20.02 17.48 -32.20
C THR A 712 -20.01 17.21 -30.71
N SER A 713 -19.86 18.29 -29.96
CA SER A 713 -20.49 18.49 -28.66
C SER A 713 -22.01 18.43 -28.80
N ARG A 714 -22.69 17.85 -27.81
CA ARG A 714 -24.11 18.06 -27.48
C ARG A 714 -24.23 18.06 -25.97
N ASP A 715 -24.45 19.25 -25.40
CA ASP A 715 -25.73 19.78 -24.90
C ASP A 715 -25.94 19.31 -23.44
N MET A 716 -25.62 20.10 -22.41
CA MET A 716 -26.22 21.39 -22.00
C MET A 716 -27.76 21.35 -22.03
N GLY A 717 -28.32 20.58 -21.09
CA GLY A 717 -29.69 20.74 -20.60
C GLY A 717 -29.64 21.26 -19.16
N SER A 718 -30.30 22.40 -18.94
CA SER A 718 -30.52 23.11 -17.67
C SER A 718 -30.62 22.21 -16.42
N GLY A 719 -29.62 22.30 -15.54
CA GLY A 719 -29.63 21.65 -14.22
C GLY A 719 -30.37 22.49 -13.17
N PRO A 720 -31.07 21.85 -12.22
CA PRO A 720 -31.52 22.51 -11.01
C PRO A 720 -30.34 22.70 -10.04
N GLU A 721 -30.18 23.94 -9.58
CA GLU A 721 -29.71 24.39 -8.25
C GLU A 721 -28.51 23.67 -7.59
N TYR A 722 -27.40 24.42 -7.51
CA TYR A 722 -26.18 24.08 -6.77
C TYR A 722 -26.46 23.72 -5.31
N LYS A 723 -26.00 22.55 -4.87
CA LYS A 723 -25.93 22.18 -3.46
C LYS A 723 -24.48 21.89 -3.09
N ARG A 724 -23.80 22.84 -2.44
CA ARG A 724 -22.67 22.51 -1.57
C ARG A 724 -23.22 21.61 -0.46
N VAL A 725 -22.45 20.65 0.04
CA VAL A 725 -22.69 20.20 1.41
C VAL A 725 -22.38 21.41 2.28
N ASP A 726 -23.43 22.05 2.81
CA ASP A 726 -23.32 23.27 3.59
C ASP A 726 -22.32 23.08 4.73
N THR A 727 -21.18 23.77 4.65
CA THR A 727 -20.32 24.05 5.79
C THR A 727 -20.96 25.20 6.54
N PRO A 728 -21.42 25.02 7.80
CA PRO A 728 -21.95 26.13 8.56
C PRO A 728 -20.83 27.15 8.81
N VAL A 729 -20.93 28.31 8.16
CA VAL A 729 -20.15 29.48 8.55
C VAL A 729 -20.81 30.01 9.82
N GLY A 730 -20.23 29.70 10.97
CA GLY A 730 -20.75 30.11 12.28
C GLY A 730 -20.86 31.63 12.37
N SER A 731 -22.07 32.17 12.18
CA SER A 731 -22.41 33.55 12.46
C SER A 731 -23.31 33.57 13.68
N VAL A 732 -22.69 33.61 14.87
CA VAL A 732 -23.43 33.84 16.12
C VAL A 732 -23.78 35.33 16.20
N HIS A 733 -25.05 35.64 16.01
CA HIS A 733 -25.61 36.97 16.31
C HIS A 733 -25.80 37.10 17.83
N GLY A 734 -25.04 38.00 18.47
CA GLY A 734 -25.29 38.40 19.85
C GLY A 734 -24.56 39.71 20.21
N GLY A 735 -25.32 40.82 20.25
CA GLY A 735 -25.16 41.98 21.17
C GLY A 735 -23.87 42.81 21.15
N PRO A 736 -23.93 44.15 21.18
CA PRO A 736 -22.78 45.02 20.90
C PRO A 736 -21.87 45.20 22.13
N GLY A 737 -20.61 44.80 22.02
CA GLY A 737 -19.55 45.10 22.99
C GLY A 737 -18.22 45.30 22.27
N ARG A 738 -17.69 46.52 22.32
CA ARG A 738 -16.43 46.98 21.70
C ARG A 738 -15.25 46.05 22.03
N PHE A 739 -14.50 45.57 21.03
CA PHE A 739 -13.02 45.47 20.97
C PHE A 739 -12.61 45.07 19.53
N GLY A 740 -11.41 45.49 19.10
CA GLY A 740 -10.98 45.65 17.71
C GLY A 740 -10.97 44.40 16.83
N ALA A 741 -11.26 44.62 15.55
CA ALA A 741 -11.29 43.62 14.50
C ALA A 741 -9.92 42.98 14.23
N ALA A 742 -9.79 41.68 14.53
CA ALA A 742 -8.79 40.81 13.91
C ALA A 742 -9.48 40.06 12.77
N ARG A 743 -8.96 40.24 11.55
CA ARG A 743 -9.32 39.39 10.40
C ARG A 743 -8.74 38.00 10.68
N MET A 744 -9.58 36.97 10.71
CA MET A 744 -9.11 35.59 10.61
C MET A 744 -8.71 35.34 9.16
N ASP A 745 -7.40 35.31 8.92
CA ASP A 745 -6.79 34.80 7.70
C ASP A 745 -6.53 33.30 7.91
N SER A 746 -7.02 32.46 7.00
CA SER A 746 -6.91 30.99 7.04
C SER A 746 -5.82 30.49 6.08
N SER A 747 -4.73 31.25 5.93
CA SER A 747 -3.49 30.75 5.34
C SER A 747 -2.77 29.91 6.39
N HIS A 748 -2.17 28.77 5.99
CA HIS A 748 -1.35 27.82 6.77
C HIS A 748 -2.06 26.50 7.17
N THR A 749 -1.91 25.50 6.31
CA THR A 749 -2.50 24.15 6.39
C THR A 749 -1.82 23.17 7.35
N PHE A 750 -0.81 23.64 8.08
CA PHE A 750 -0.06 22.87 9.07
C PHE A 750 0.23 23.70 10.34
N GLU A 751 -0.43 24.84 10.54
CA GLU A 751 -0.21 25.75 11.68
C GLU A 751 -0.94 25.32 12.98
N SER A 752 -1.21 24.04 13.19
CA SER A 752 -1.81 23.59 14.46
C SER A 752 -0.79 23.46 15.61
N TYR A 753 0.41 24.05 15.53
CA TYR A 753 1.32 24.21 16.67
C TYR A 753 2.23 25.44 16.53
N ARG A 754 1.85 26.55 17.20
CA ARG A 754 2.82 27.43 17.86
C ARG A 754 2.88 27.00 19.33
N MET A 755 3.93 26.28 19.71
CA MET A 755 4.28 26.12 21.13
C MET A 755 4.77 27.48 21.65
N HIS A 756 4.43 27.82 22.90
CA HIS A 756 4.71 29.09 23.56
C HIS A 756 6.14 29.61 23.37
N ASP A 757 6.31 30.69 22.61
CA ASP A 757 7.49 31.55 22.71
C ASP A 757 7.24 32.64 23.76
N GLN A 758 7.86 32.49 24.92
CA GLN A 758 8.36 33.65 25.65
C GLN A 758 9.72 34.03 25.05
N ALA A 759 9.74 34.97 24.10
CA ALA A 759 10.75 36.03 24.04
C ALA A 759 10.51 37.00 22.86
N SER A 760 10.16 38.23 23.23
CA SER A 760 10.52 39.52 22.61
C SER A 760 10.38 39.71 21.09
N ALA A 761 9.36 40.50 20.74
CA ALA A 761 9.21 41.21 19.48
C ALA A 761 10.38 42.16 19.17
N SER A 762 10.87 42.13 17.93
CA SER A 762 11.16 43.33 17.12
C SER A 762 11.61 42.93 15.71
N GLU A 763 10.72 42.91 14.72
CA GLU A 763 11.15 43.14 13.33
C GLU A 763 10.17 44.05 12.60
N SER A 764 10.74 45.13 12.09
CA SER A 764 10.14 46.27 11.42
C SER A 764 9.79 45.98 9.97
N LYS A 765 8.62 46.46 9.54
CA LYS A 765 8.23 46.65 8.14
C LYS A 765 9.09 47.75 7.49
N GLU A 766 9.48 47.50 6.24
CA GLU A 766 9.75 48.43 5.11
C GLU A 766 10.79 47.76 4.18
N ALA A 767 10.80 47.85 2.85
CA ALA A 767 9.93 48.46 1.87
C ALA A 767 10.33 47.92 0.46
N LEU A 768 9.43 48.14 -0.50
CA LEU A 768 9.59 48.01 -1.95
C LEU A 768 10.76 48.85 -2.52
N GLY A 769 11.32 48.42 -3.66
CA GLY A 769 12.01 49.33 -4.59
C GLY A 769 13.03 48.65 -5.52
N GLY A 770 12.83 48.78 -6.84
CA GLY A 770 13.73 48.28 -7.88
C GLY A 770 14.70 49.31 -8.47
N TYR A 771 15.37 48.87 -9.55
CA TYR A 771 16.15 49.58 -10.58
C TYR A 771 17.69 49.80 -10.41
N TYR A 772 18.41 49.04 -11.25
CA TYR A 772 19.44 49.39 -12.27
C TYR A 772 20.88 49.87 -11.96
N ASP A 773 21.78 49.14 -12.62
CA ASP A 773 23.07 49.43 -13.29
C ASP A 773 24.45 49.56 -12.57
N GLN A 774 25.36 48.76 -13.15
CA GLN A 774 26.83 48.60 -13.09
C GLN A 774 27.64 49.87 -13.51
N PRO A 775 29.02 49.91 -13.56
CA PRO A 775 30.01 48.81 -13.66
C PRO A 775 31.39 48.97 -12.96
N ARG A 776 32.22 47.91 -13.16
CA ARG A 776 33.71 47.80 -13.11
C ARG A 776 34.36 47.66 -11.71
N SER A 777 35.37 46.81 -11.49
CA SER A 777 36.24 46.00 -12.36
C SER A 777 37.02 44.96 -11.55
N GLY A 778 37.41 43.85 -12.18
CA GLY A 778 38.72 43.24 -11.92
C GLY A 778 38.75 41.75 -11.53
N SER A 779 38.88 40.88 -12.55
CA SER A 779 39.88 39.79 -12.71
C SER A 779 40.21 38.84 -11.54
N ARG A 780 40.46 37.53 -11.68
CA ARG A 780 40.44 36.51 -12.78
C ARG A 780 40.93 35.19 -12.12
N ALA A 781 40.33 34.05 -12.49
CA ALA A 781 40.82 32.65 -12.34
C ALA A 781 40.96 32.09 -10.91
N GLY A 782 40.74 30.80 -10.62
CA GLY A 782 40.52 29.62 -11.43
C GLY A 782 40.17 28.39 -10.57
N TYR A 783 39.85 27.30 -11.24
CA TYR A 783 39.26 26.02 -10.79
C TYR A 783 39.99 25.23 -9.69
N ALA A 784 39.17 24.49 -8.90
CA ALA A 784 39.28 23.11 -8.34
C ALA A 784 40.64 22.59 -7.80
N SER A 785 40.75 21.71 -6.78
CA SER A 785 40.04 20.46 -6.49
C SER A 785 40.35 19.98 -5.06
N SER A 786 39.53 19.05 -4.54
CA SER A 786 39.81 18.20 -3.37
C SER A 786 41.13 17.42 -3.50
N PRO A 787 41.74 16.97 -2.37
CA PRO A 787 41.86 15.51 -2.23
C PRO A 787 41.71 14.96 -0.80
N LEU A 788 41.24 13.71 -0.76
CA LEU A 788 41.33 12.72 0.32
C LEU A 788 42.76 12.15 0.45
N ALA A 789 43.15 11.69 1.65
CA ALA A 789 43.69 10.33 1.92
C ALA A 789 44.47 10.22 3.26
N TYR A 790 43.97 9.33 4.13
CA TYR A 790 44.63 8.20 4.82
C TYR A 790 45.84 8.36 5.78
N ASP A 791 45.63 7.80 7.00
CA ASP A 791 46.48 6.92 7.85
C ASP A 791 47.88 7.41 8.30
N GLN A 792 48.45 7.06 9.47
CA GLN A 792 48.19 6.05 10.50
C GLN A 792 49.11 6.35 11.71
N HIS A 793 48.78 5.78 12.89
CA HIS A 793 49.68 5.44 14.01
C HIS A 793 50.39 6.57 14.78
N GLU A 794 50.70 6.49 16.08
CA GLU A 794 50.28 5.74 17.27
C GLU A 794 51.18 6.29 18.40
N ARG A 795 50.73 6.17 19.66
CA ARG A 795 51.49 6.26 20.93
C ARG A 795 51.74 7.64 21.55
N GLY A 796 51.46 7.69 22.86
CA GLY A 796 52.31 8.43 23.78
C GLY A 796 51.59 9.09 24.95
N SER A 797 51.31 8.30 25.97
CA SER A 797 50.85 8.65 27.32
C SER A 797 51.56 9.82 28.03
N SER A 798 50.83 10.43 28.98
CA SER A 798 51.26 10.71 30.37
C SER A 798 51.67 12.14 30.77
N GLN A 799 50.79 12.73 31.60
CA GLN A 799 50.99 13.48 32.85
C GLN A 799 51.71 14.85 32.90
N GLY A 800 51.09 15.73 33.72
CA GLY A 800 51.70 16.89 34.38
C GLY A 800 50.68 18.02 34.59
N GLN A 801 49.72 17.86 35.51
CA GLN A 801 49.63 18.60 36.80
C GLN A 801 50.01 20.09 36.73
N TYR A 802 49.06 20.99 37.02
CA TYR A 802 49.01 21.77 38.28
C TYR A 802 47.63 22.43 38.43
N GLN A 803 47.24 22.59 39.69
CA GLN A 803 45.90 22.83 40.22
C GLN A 803 45.84 24.21 40.93
N GLN A 804 44.61 24.72 41.08
CA GLN A 804 44.11 25.77 42.01
C GLN A 804 44.18 27.22 41.50
N GLY A 805 43.14 28.07 41.62
CA GLY A 805 41.78 28.04 42.17
C GLY A 805 41.08 29.34 41.69
N TRP A 806 39.82 29.71 41.95
CA TRP A 806 38.78 29.33 42.91
C TRP A 806 37.41 29.81 42.37
N GLY A 807 36.32 29.14 42.75
CA GLY A 807 34.94 29.62 42.60
C GLY A 807 33.92 28.48 42.58
N GLU A 808 33.47 28.07 43.77
CA GLU A 808 32.51 26.99 44.15
C GLU A 808 31.09 27.24 43.56
N TYR A 809 30.32 26.25 43.05
CA TYR A 809 29.60 25.11 43.68
C TYR A 809 28.69 25.53 44.86
N HIS A 810 27.39 25.24 44.91
CA HIS A 810 26.67 23.94 44.94
C HIS A 810 25.19 24.13 44.52
N ALA A 811 24.56 23.24 43.72
CA ALA A 811 23.91 21.96 44.06
C ALA A 811 22.70 22.06 45.02
N GLY A 812 21.54 21.53 44.59
CA GLY A 812 20.34 21.35 45.43
C GLY A 812 19.20 20.70 44.65
N ASP A 813 18.93 19.44 44.96
CA ASP A 813 17.90 18.54 44.43
C ASP A 813 16.60 18.61 45.29
N ALA A 814 15.52 18.07 44.72
CA ALA A 814 14.28 17.57 45.34
C ALA A 814 13.20 18.55 45.86
N GLY A 815 11.93 18.25 45.51
CA GLY A 815 10.77 18.61 46.35
C GLY A 815 9.42 18.75 45.63
N ALA A 816 8.60 17.70 45.72
CA ALA A 816 7.19 17.63 45.37
C ALA A 816 6.28 18.54 46.22
N TYR A 817 5.14 18.99 45.66
CA TYR A 817 3.91 19.41 46.36
C TYR A 817 2.72 19.18 45.40
N TYR A 818 1.60 18.54 45.78
CA TYR A 818 0.60 19.04 46.73
C TYR A 818 -0.27 17.94 47.38
N GLU A 819 -0.48 18.06 48.69
CA GLU A 819 -1.72 17.93 49.50
C GLU A 819 -1.27 18.00 50.98
N ASP A 820 -1.95 18.54 51.99
CA ASP A 820 -3.01 19.54 52.22
C ASP A 820 -2.93 19.84 53.75
N ASN A 821 -3.34 21.03 54.24
CA ASN A 821 -4.00 21.23 55.55
C ASN A 821 -4.14 22.70 56.05
N THR A 822 -5.41 23.12 56.15
CA THR A 822 -6.17 23.69 57.29
C THR A 822 -5.70 24.90 58.15
N ASN A 823 -6.68 25.84 58.26
CA ASN A 823 -7.16 26.65 59.40
C ASN A 823 -6.38 27.90 59.90
N ARG A 824 -6.97 29.11 59.74
CA ARG A 824 -7.76 29.85 60.79
C ARG A 824 -8.29 31.24 60.35
N TYR A 825 -9.55 31.53 60.76
CA TYR A 825 -10.32 32.82 60.81
C TYR A 825 -10.70 33.50 59.48
N GLY A 826 -11.95 33.86 59.18
CA GLY A 826 -13.24 33.74 59.88
C GLY A 826 -14.37 34.44 59.08
N GLY A 827 -15.63 33.99 59.29
CA GLY A 827 -16.85 34.78 59.08
C GLY A 827 -17.76 34.43 57.89
N GLY A 828 -18.94 33.85 58.18
CA GLY A 828 -20.18 34.12 57.42
C GLY A 828 -20.92 32.96 56.75
N SER A 829 -21.78 32.26 57.53
CA SER A 829 -23.14 31.71 57.24
C SER A 829 -23.58 31.45 55.77
N GLY A 830 -24.19 30.33 55.37
CA GLY A 830 -24.74 29.18 56.09
C GLY A 830 -25.60 28.25 55.17
N GLY A 831 -25.91 27.05 55.70
CA GLY A 831 -26.93 26.09 55.23
C GLY A 831 -26.46 25.14 54.11
N GLY A 832 -26.35 23.81 54.24
CA GLY A 832 -26.82 22.85 55.24
C GLY A 832 -27.59 21.74 54.51
N HIS A 833 -27.12 20.49 54.57
CA HIS A 833 -27.92 19.26 54.80
C HIS A 833 -26.99 18.04 54.86
N SER A 834 -27.17 17.28 55.95
CA SER A 834 -26.38 16.15 56.46
C SER A 834 -27.02 14.81 56.06
N TYR A 835 -26.23 13.73 56.01
CA TYR A 835 -26.48 12.50 56.77
C TYR A 835 -25.19 11.68 56.92
N ASP A 836 -24.93 11.28 58.17
CA ASP A 836 -23.74 10.58 58.69
C ASP A 836 -23.88 9.04 58.72
N ASP A 837 -22.71 8.41 58.97
CA ASP A 837 -22.41 7.20 59.76
C ASP A 837 -22.34 5.78 59.13
N TYR A 838 -21.12 5.21 59.06
CA TYR A 838 -20.56 4.19 60.00
C TYR A 838 -19.13 3.69 59.61
N PRO A 839 -18.22 3.37 60.58
CA PRO A 839 -16.89 2.73 60.32
C PRO A 839 -16.69 1.37 61.10
N PRO A 840 -15.46 0.83 61.38
CA PRO A 840 -14.88 -0.40 60.79
C PRO A 840 -14.45 -1.52 61.81
N GLN A 841 -13.89 -2.66 61.36
CA GLN A 841 -12.67 -3.37 61.90
C GLN A 841 -12.56 -4.91 61.65
N GLN A 842 -11.30 -5.37 61.67
CA GLN A 842 -10.69 -6.70 61.43
C GLN A 842 -10.91 -7.73 62.57
N TYR A 843 -10.88 -9.05 62.27
CA TYR A 843 -9.86 -10.03 62.73
C TYR A 843 -10.21 -11.51 62.39
N GLN A 844 -9.15 -12.33 62.27
CA GLN A 844 -9.05 -13.80 62.38
C GLN A 844 -9.08 -14.68 61.09
N GLN A 845 -7.86 -14.87 60.59
CA GLN A 845 -7.36 -16.00 59.81
C GLN A 845 -7.47 -17.35 60.54
N GLN A 846 -7.53 -18.41 59.72
CA GLN A 846 -6.89 -19.72 59.91
C GLN A 846 -7.26 -20.52 61.17
N GLN A 847 -8.07 -21.58 61.00
CA GLN A 847 -7.71 -22.95 61.41
C GLN A 847 -8.83 -23.99 61.29
N GLN A 848 -10.06 -23.64 60.91
CA GLN A 848 -11.12 -24.64 60.78
C GLN A 848 -11.42 -24.96 59.31
N GLN A 849 -11.18 -26.23 58.96
CA GLN A 849 -11.64 -26.95 57.77
C GLN A 849 -10.69 -27.10 56.58
N GLN A 850 -9.39 -27.17 56.90
CA GLN A 850 -8.42 -28.09 56.27
C GLN A 850 -8.80 -29.59 56.39
N GLN A 851 -9.99 -29.96 56.86
CA GLN A 851 -10.40 -31.35 57.11
C GLN A 851 -11.53 -31.85 56.21
N GLN A 852 -12.16 -31.00 55.39
CA GLN A 852 -13.19 -31.45 54.46
C GLN A 852 -12.71 -31.41 53.02
N GLN A 853 -11.88 -32.40 52.73
CA GLN A 853 -11.88 -33.10 51.44
C GLN A 853 -10.61 -33.06 50.59
N GLN A 854 -9.47 -33.10 51.28
CA GLN A 854 -8.41 -34.10 51.04
C GLN A 854 -8.96 -35.55 50.86
N GLN A 855 -10.20 -35.82 51.27
CA GLN A 855 -10.97 -37.04 51.00
C GLN A 855 -11.51 -37.19 49.56
N GLN A 856 -11.64 -36.12 48.74
CA GLN A 856 -12.03 -36.33 47.32
C GLN A 856 -10.85 -36.76 46.45
N GLN A 857 -9.62 -36.42 46.83
CA GLN A 857 -8.41 -36.95 46.20
C GLN A 857 -8.17 -38.45 46.48
N TYR A 858 -8.83 -39.04 47.48
CA TYR A 858 -8.64 -40.46 47.83
C TYR A 858 -9.61 -41.45 47.15
N SER A 859 -10.68 -40.99 46.48
CA SER A 859 -11.69 -41.90 45.89
C SER A 859 -11.60 -42.08 44.36
N GLN A 860 -10.89 -41.22 43.64
CA GLN A 860 -10.73 -41.38 42.18
C GLN A 860 -9.40 -42.03 41.78
N GLN A 861 -8.40 -42.09 42.68
CA GLN A 861 -7.13 -42.80 42.44
C GLN A 861 -7.20 -44.32 42.74
N GLN A 862 -8.29 -44.84 43.31
CA GLN A 862 -8.47 -46.28 43.58
C GLN A 862 -9.28 -47.06 42.53
N ARG A 863 -9.63 -46.46 41.38
CA ARG A 863 -10.06 -47.21 40.18
C ARG A 863 -8.95 -47.34 39.14
N GLN A 864 -7.77 -47.61 39.63
CA GLN A 864 -6.70 -48.22 38.87
C GLN A 864 -7.00 -49.73 38.76
N TYR A 865 -6.55 -50.37 37.68
CA TYR A 865 -6.44 -51.83 37.56
C TYR A 865 -7.75 -52.63 37.52
N TYR A 866 -8.36 -52.80 36.36
CA TYR A 866 -8.73 -54.13 35.82
C TYR A 866 -9.07 -53.96 34.33
N ASP A 867 -8.62 -54.94 33.53
CA ASP A 867 -8.91 -55.17 32.11
C ASP A 867 -8.07 -54.45 31.04
N SER A 868 -6.94 -55.09 30.73
CA SER A 868 -6.56 -55.36 29.34
C SER A 868 -6.92 -56.82 29.03
N PRO A 869 -7.44 -57.12 27.81
CA PRO A 869 -6.67 -58.05 26.98
C PRO A 869 -6.71 -57.78 25.46
N ARG A 870 -5.54 -57.99 24.84
CA ARG A 870 -5.27 -58.61 23.53
C ARG A 870 -6.32 -58.48 22.40
N ARG A 871 -5.99 -57.74 21.35
CA ARG A 871 -5.62 -58.23 20.01
C ARG A 871 -5.17 -57.09 19.10
#